data_AF-A0A954NJF4-F1
#
_entry.id   AF-A0A954NJF4-F1
#
_cell.length_a   1.000
_cell.length_b   1.000
_cell.length_c   1.000
_cell.angle_alpha   90.00
_cell.angle_beta   90.00
_cell.angle_gamma   90.00
#
_symmetry.space_group_name_H-M   'P 1'
#
loop_
_entity.id
_entity.type
_entity.pdbx_description
1 polymer ?
#
loop_
_entity_poly.entity_id
_entity_poly.type
_entity_poly.pdbx_seq_one_letter_code
_entity_poly.pdbx_strand_id
1 'polypeptide(L)'
;MISDDHQANPRCRLAREVGWRTVFPAILYLGVMFCAGVMGLASAKADDGAARRELEFIDNGVLRIGIDPAAGGAIAWVSESGAERSIVNSFDRGRLLQQSYYGREDGSRWNGKPWRWNPVQGGEWRGTGGEVLSIERQDQATDRPSLSVRSIPRNWGGGELLDECEMRQTITLDGPIAHVDFEFHYRGDVAHPEREQEIPALFIEPSYSTLATYTGDKPWTDDAVELSEPGWPNESRRMTESWVAYLHADQHGLGIHVPAANRLTCYRYGDGASRDSCSYVAPLTRFAIEPGMVWKYRASVTIGSLEEIRARFAELHTRNQTDSEARSEAETLVRASRELPAPSPPLLIDGSRDEALRRYLETEFDAAVTSVVVDNTTVVVRGVMPRVSGLALVEWPMELSVADAFADRQTTPFLSVTDIQWDEQGRFEVSLPRFVSDGEVKRDRVYGKWAIAQAVSRTDQPSADPADPSATRWIPISHARAFDRVVPRAIPEWPELRGRKGLGAWGPGRPEEDLDLLGVSGVTVNILLDTFIASEPGPGRTAFESAGRTWYANDNALERLDQTLLAAARRDLLVSVIILVRQANACADRAWGTAVAHPAATPDGIFVMPNVESREGIAAYVAALELLAERYTRPDNSCGRIHHWIMHNEVNSGWVWTNAGRQSTLGFTDLFHRSIRLTHAVIRQYDPRAQVFVSLDHHWTSRHNEHCFGARSILESLLAISAREGDFDWAVAHHPYPQNLFEPRTWRDDHATPSFDTEKITYRNLEVLDAWLARPQAWFNGERPRRVHLTEQGLNSPSYSESDLLNQAAGMAYVWHKLEGLDTIELFHYHNWVDNRHEGGLRIGLRRFPDDEAEPLGKKPIWYVYQALETDRQAEATAFALDVIGIGDWSEIKSLPVRAR
;
A
#
# COMPACT_ATOMS: atom_id res chain seq x y z
N MET A 1 -44.57 -16.03 38.77
CA MET A 1 -44.64 -17.11 39.78
C MET A 1 -43.47 -18.04 39.55
N ILE A 2 -42.47 -17.96 40.45
CA ILE A 2 -41.65 -19.02 41.06
C ILE A 2 -41.88 -20.43 40.43
N SER A 3 -40.91 -21.18 39.92
CA SER A 3 -39.73 -21.80 40.57
C SER A 3 -38.69 -22.25 39.50
N ASP A 4 -37.37 -22.17 39.68
CA ASP A 4 -36.45 -22.95 40.56
C ASP A 4 -36.63 -24.49 40.42
N ASP A 5 -35.63 -25.39 40.35
CA ASP A 5 -34.16 -25.34 40.29
C ASP A 5 -33.66 -26.82 40.12
N HIS A 6 -32.34 -27.02 39.91
CA HIS A 6 -31.52 -28.24 40.14
C HIS A 6 -31.50 -29.36 39.07
N GLN A 7 -30.39 -30.04 38.73
CA GLN A 7 -29.01 -30.25 39.25
C GLN A 7 -28.21 -30.84 38.04
N ALA A 8 -26.88 -30.77 37.86
CA ALA A 8 -25.82 -31.27 38.72
C ALA A 8 -24.42 -30.89 38.18
N ASN A 9 -23.52 -30.53 39.10
CA ASN A 9 -22.05 -30.52 38.97
C ASN A 9 -21.53 -31.95 39.31
N PRO A 10 -20.32 -32.40 38.90
CA PRO A 10 -19.24 -32.33 39.89
C PRO A 10 -17.79 -32.18 39.35
N ARG A 11 -17.01 -31.36 40.10
CA ARG A 11 -15.63 -31.61 40.61
C ARG A 11 -14.47 -31.53 39.59
N CYS A 12 -13.26 -31.03 39.89
CA CYS A 12 -12.60 -30.51 41.10
C CYS A 12 -11.15 -30.11 40.72
N ARG A 13 -10.64 -28.96 41.20
CA ARG A 13 -9.42 -28.80 42.06
C ARG A 13 -8.66 -27.50 41.80
N LEU A 14 -8.63 -26.68 42.86
CA LEU A 14 -7.65 -25.63 43.14
C LEU A 14 -6.30 -26.21 43.58
N ALA A 15 -5.22 -25.47 43.30
CA ALA A 15 -4.21 -25.10 44.30
C ALA A 15 -3.49 -23.80 43.87
N ARG A 16 -3.30 -22.90 44.83
CA ARG A 16 -2.70 -21.56 44.75
C ARG A 16 -1.17 -21.60 44.90
N GLU A 17 -0.49 -20.53 44.44
CA GLU A 17 0.37 -19.62 45.23
C GLU A 17 1.60 -19.12 44.44
N VAL A 18 1.63 -17.81 44.14
CA VAL A 18 2.86 -17.00 44.18
C VAL A 18 2.48 -15.61 44.68
N GLY A 19 2.99 -15.24 45.86
CA GLY A 19 2.85 -13.89 46.42
C GLY A 19 4.11 -13.07 46.16
N TRP A 20 3.94 -11.86 45.62
CA TRP A 20 4.96 -10.81 45.63
C TRP A 20 4.37 -9.59 46.32
N ARG A 21 5.09 -9.07 47.32
CA ARG A 21 4.83 -7.79 47.97
C ARG A 21 6.10 -6.95 47.87
N THR A 22 5.97 -5.77 47.22
CA THR A 22 6.44 -4.42 47.61
C THR A 22 7.87 -4.30 48.20
N VAL A 23 8.74 -3.38 47.78
CA VAL A 23 8.69 -1.92 48.03
C VAL A 23 9.82 -1.23 47.24
N PHE A 24 9.52 -0.19 46.46
CA PHE A 24 10.39 0.99 46.20
C PHE A 24 10.11 2.02 47.31
N PRO A 25 11.03 2.92 47.70
CA PRO A 25 10.94 4.27 47.08
C PRO A 25 12.22 5.13 47.06
N ALA A 26 12.05 6.30 46.43
CA ALA A 26 12.67 7.61 46.74
C ALA A 26 13.98 7.94 45.96
N ILE A 27 14.24 9.11 45.36
CA ILE A 27 13.68 10.48 45.51
C ILE A 27 14.09 11.37 44.29
N LEU A 28 13.14 12.21 43.87
CA LEU A 28 13.17 13.62 43.43
C LEU A 28 14.48 14.40 43.08
N TYR A 29 14.33 15.22 42.01
CA TYR A 29 14.64 16.67 41.84
C TYR A 29 15.88 17.20 41.08
N LEU A 30 15.55 17.88 39.97
CA LEU A 30 15.90 19.25 39.54
C LEU A 30 17.37 19.71 39.32
N GLY A 31 17.60 20.39 38.18
CA GLY A 31 18.30 21.69 38.17
C GLY A 31 19.55 21.86 37.29
N VAL A 32 19.34 22.26 36.03
CA VAL A 32 19.99 23.34 35.24
C VAL A 32 21.34 23.99 35.72
N MET A 33 22.29 24.06 34.75
CA MET A 33 23.44 25.01 34.54
C MET A 33 24.69 25.00 35.46
N PHE A 34 25.91 24.78 34.93
CA PHE A 34 26.77 25.75 34.20
C PHE A 34 28.23 25.21 34.01
N CYS A 35 28.82 25.63 32.89
CA CYS A 35 30.16 25.55 32.31
C CYS A 35 31.46 25.21 33.09
N ALA A 36 32.38 24.60 32.31
CA ALA A 36 33.84 24.86 32.17
C ALA A 36 34.89 24.07 32.99
N GLY A 37 35.91 23.57 32.26
CA GLY A 37 37.18 22.98 32.71
C GLY A 37 37.15 21.45 32.68
N VAL A 38 37.88 20.74 31.80
CA VAL A 38 39.35 20.73 31.67
C VAL A 38 39.74 20.31 30.24
N MET A 39 40.59 21.11 29.60
CA MET A 39 41.38 20.77 28.41
C MET A 39 42.65 19.99 28.79
N GLY A 40 43.09 19.10 27.89
CA GLY A 40 44.44 18.53 27.80
C GLY A 40 44.54 17.12 28.41
N LEU A 41 45.16 16.11 27.79
CA LEU A 41 46.03 16.01 26.63
C LEU A 41 46.07 14.52 26.25
N ALA A 42 45.84 14.20 24.98
CA ALA A 42 46.52 13.10 24.30
C ALA A 42 46.52 13.45 22.80
N SER A 43 47.42 14.36 22.44
CA SER A 43 47.91 14.50 21.07
C SER A 43 48.60 13.19 20.71
N ALA A 44 47.89 12.33 19.98
CA ALA A 44 48.53 11.35 19.13
C ALA A 44 48.93 12.09 17.86
N LYS A 45 50.25 12.13 17.64
CA LYS A 45 50.96 12.78 16.55
C LYS A 45 50.20 12.70 15.23
N ALA A 46 49.98 13.87 14.64
CA ALA A 46 49.79 14.01 13.20
C ALA A 46 50.99 13.34 12.52
N ASP A 47 50.74 12.23 11.85
CA ASP A 47 51.66 11.74 10.85
C ASP A 47 51.49 12.65 9.64
N ASP A 48 52.59 13.30 9.25
CA ASP A 48 52.71 14.29 8.19
C ASP A 48 52.73 13.60 6.82
N GLY A 49 51.77 12.70 6.64
CA GLY A 49 51.61 11.82 5.50
C GLY A 49 50.12 11.65 5.24
N ALA A 50 49.46 12.71 4.78
CA ALA A 50 48.30 12.51 3.93
C ALA A 50 48.81 11.81 2.67
N ALA A 51 48.99 10.48 2.75
CA ALA A 51 49.01 9.64 1.58
C ALA A 51 47.79 10.09 0.78
N ARG A 52 48.01 10.72 -0.38
CA ARG A 52 46.93 11.13 -1.26
C ARG A 52 46.04 9.90 -1.40
N ARG A 53 44.79 9.98 -0.96
CA ARG A 53 43.83 8.89 -1.16
C ARG A 53 43.88 8.59 -2.65
N GLU A 54 44.29 7.38 -3.00
CA GLU A 54 44.29 6.93 -4.39
C GLU A 54 42.83 6.62 -4.73
N LEU A 55 42.13 7.66 -5.16
CA LEU A 55 40.73 7.56 -5.53
C LEU A 55 40.59 7.02 -6.94
N GLU A 56 39.66 6.10 -7.12
CA GLU A 56 39.26 5.59 -8.41
C GLU A 56 38.11 6.46 -8.93
N PHE A 57 38.36 7.25 -9.98
CA PHE A 57 37.42 8.24 -10.50
C PHE A 57 36.61 7.75 -11.71
N ILE A 58 35.36 8.22 -11.81
CA ILE A 58 34.59 8.31 -13.05
C ILE A 58 34.17 9.77 -13.27
N ASP A 59 34.15 10.18 -14.54
CA ASP A 59 33.89 11.56 -14.96
C ASP A 59 33.19 11.52 -16.32
N ASN A 60 32.11 12.28 -16.50
CA ASN A 60 31.36 12.38 -17.76
C ASN A 60 31.44 13.79 -18.39
N GLY A 61 32.36 14.65 -17.93
CA GLY A 61 32.48 16.04 -18.37
C GLY A 61 31.50 17.01 -17.70
N VAL A 62 30.56 16.51 -16.88
CA VAL A 62 29.62 17.33 -16.09
C VAL A 62 29.79 17.07 -14.60
N LEU A 63 29.77 15.81 -14.19
CA LEU A 63 30.03 15.36 -12.83
C LEU A 63 31.26 14.47 -12.76
N ARG A 64 31.93 14.51 -11.61
CA ARG A 64 33.05 13.65 -11.26
C ARG A 64 32.82 13.01 -9.90
N ILE A 65 32.88 11.68 -9.87
CA ILE A 65 32.75 10.88 -8.65
C ILE A 65 34.03 10.09 -8.43
N GLY A 66 34.53 10.06 -7.20
CA GLY A 66 35.69 9.27 -6.80
C GLY A 66 35.36 8.36 -5.62
N ILE A 67 35.66 7.08 -5.77
CA ILE A 67 35.58 6.10 -4.70
C ILE A 67 36.96 5.86 -4.08
N ASP A 68 36.99 5.44 -2.82
CA ASP A 68 38.23 5.12 -2.10
C ASP A 68 38.36 3.61 -1.87
N PRO A 69 39.21 2.89 -2.65
CA PRO A 69 39.39 1.44 -2.50
C PRO A 69 39.87 1.03 -1.11
N ALA A 70 40.56 1.92 -0.40
CA ALA A 70 40.99 1.67 0.97
C ALA A 70 39.88 1.91 2.02
N ALA A 71 38.67 2.28 1.60
CA ALA A 71 37.46 2.44 2.41
C ALA A 71 36.29 1.61 1.84
N GLY A 72 36.50 0.33 1.51
CA GLY A 72 35.44 -0.52 0.93
C GLY A 72 34.86 0.03 -0.39
N GLY A 73 35.61 0.92 -1.05
CA GLY A 73 35.16 1.65 -2.23
C GLY A 73 34.04 2.67 -1.97
N ALA A 74 33.78 3.10 -0.73
CA ALA A 74 32.82 4.16 -0.47
C ALA A 74 33.15 5.47 -1.23
N ILE A 75 32.13 6.28 -1.51
CA ILE A 75 32.28 7.52 -2.29
C ILE A 75 32.92 8.60 -1.43
N ALA A 76 34.14 8.99 -1.78
CA ALA A 76 34.95 9.97 -1.05
C ALA A 76 35.07 11.31 -1.78
N TRP A 77 34.59 11.39 -3.02
CA TRP A 77 34.65 12.59 -3.85
C TRP A 77 33.39 12.75 -4.70
N VAL A 78 32.79 13.93 -4.65
CA VAL A 78 31.71 14.35 -5.55
C VAL A 78 31.93 15.81 -5.92
N SER A 79 32.06 16.11 -7.22
CA SER A 79 32.22 17.47 -7.72
C SER A 79 31.66 17.63 -9.12
N GLU A 80 31.53 18.87 -9.58
CA GLU A 80 31.45 19.15 -11.00
C GLU A 80 32.76 18.70 -11.68
N SER A 81 32.69 18.35 -12.96
CA SER A 81 33.87 17.95 -13.73
C SER A 81 34.90 19.08 -13.80
N GLY A 82 36.17 18.75 -13.64
CA GLY A 82 37.27 19.71 -13.60
C GLY A 82 37.42 20.52 -12.30
N ALA A 83 36.51 20.40 -11.32
CA ALA A 83 36.65 21.07 -10.05
C ALA A 83 37.84 20.54 -9.22
N GLU A 84 38.52 21.44 -8.50
CA GLU A 84 39.69 21.09 -7.67
C GLU A 84 39.33 20.56 -6.28
N ARG A 85 38.05 20.63 -5.88
CA ARG A 85 37.58 20.25 -4.55
C ARG A 85 36.30 19.42 -4.61
N SER A 86 36.19 18.47 -3.68
CA SER A 86 34.98 17.69 -3.44
C SER A 86 34.00 18.45 -2.55
N ILE A 87 32.70 18.25 -2.78
CA ILE A 87 31.63 18.65 -1.86
C ILE A 87 31.47 17.62 -0.73
N VAL A 88 31.70 16.33 -1.01
CA VAL A 88 31.75 15.29 0.02
C VAL A 88 32.97 15.53 0.91
N ASN A 89 32.74 15.56 2.22
CA ASN A 89 33.79 15.65 3.22
C ASN A 89 34.36 14.26 3.49
N SER A 90 35.63 14.06 3.16
CA SER A 90 36.36 12.80 3.34
C SER A 90 37.48 12.91 4.37
N PHE A 91 37.21 13.59 5.50
CA PHE A 91 38.21 13.77 6.56
C PHE A 91 38.68 12.44 7.16
N ASP A 92 37.76 11.50 7.40
CA ASP A 92 38.05 10.15 7.92
C ASP A 92 37.25 9.07 7.15
N ARG A 93 37.16 7.84 7.68
CA ARG A 93 36.46 6.71 7.06
C ARG A 93 34.96 6.70 7.35
N GLY A 94 34.51 7.39 8.41
CA GLY A 94 33.09 7.57 8.73
C GLY A 94 32.45 8.69 7.93
N ARG A 95 33.25 9.66 7.47
CA ARG A 95 32.80 10.80 6.67
C ARG A 95 32.97 10.54 5.19
N LEU A 96 31.92 10.01 4.55
CA LEU A 96 31.84 9.65 3.13
C LEU A 96 30.36 9.69 2.71
N LEU A 97 30.08 9.41 1.43
CA LEU A 97 28.76 8.95 0.99
C LEU A 97 28.77 7.41 0.96
N GLN A 98 28.06 6.76 1.90
CA GLN A 98 28.26 5.33 2.18
C GLN A 98 27.08 4.62 2.84
N GLN A 99 27.06 3.29 2.72
CA GLN A 99 26.10 2.42 3.41
C GLN A 99 26.46 2.27 4.91
N SER A 100 25.45 2.36 5.78
CA SER A 100 25.57 2.20 7.23
C SER A 100 24.28 1.60 7.80
N TYR A 101 24.38 0.43 8.44
CA TYR A 101 23.23 -0.25 9.03
C TYR A 101 23.41 -0.50 10.52
N TYR A 102 22.31 -0.64 11.25
CA TYR A 102 22.30 -0.80 12.70
C TYR A 102 21.55 -2.08 13.10
N GLY A 103 22.18 -2.87 13.97
CA GLY A 103 21.61 -4.09 14.50
C GLY A 103 21.61 -4.19 16.03
N ARG A 104 21.60 -5.42 16.55
CA ARG A 104 21.57 -5.68 18.00
C ARG A 104 22.83 -5.17 18.70
N GLU A 105 22.73 -5.01 20.02
CA GLU A 105 23.90 -4.83 20.87
C GLU A 105 24.85 -6.02 20.74
N ASP A 106 26.14 -5.76 20.58
CA ASP A 106 27.19 -6.74 20.35
C ASP A 106 28.38 -6.59 21.32
N GLY A 107 28.29 -5.63 22.24
CA GLY A 107 29.36 -5.31 23.19
C GLY A 107 30.49 -4.45 22.62
N SER A 108 30.39 -4.02 21.35
CA SER A 108 31.34 -3.10 20.74
C SER A 108 31.31 -1.72 21.42
N ARG A 109 32.37 -0.92 21.20
CA ARG A 109 32.49 0.41 21.79
C ARG A 109 32.97 1.44 20.78
N TRP A 110 32.27 2.57 20.75
CA TRP A 110 32.68 3.74 20.00
C TRP A 110 33.07 4.86 20.97
N ASN A 111 34.33 5.30 20.88
CA ASN A 111 34.90 6.33 21.77
C ASN A 111 34.62 6.08 23.26
N GLY A 112 34.81 4.82 23.70
CA GLY A 112 34.59 4.39 25.09
C GLY A 112 33.14 4.13 25.49
N LYS A 113 32.14 4.56 24.69
CA LYS A 113 30.71 4.34 24.94
C LYS A 113 30.25 3.00 24.33
N PRO A 114 29.29 2.30 24.97
CA PRO A 114 28.66 1.12 24.35
C PRO A 114 28.10 1.45 22.98
N TRP A 115 28.31 0.54 22.03
CA TRP A 115 27.80 0.62 20.67
C TRP A 115 27.02 -0.65 20.32
N ARG A 116 26.85 -0.92 19.03
CA ARG A 116 26.07 -2.03 18.51
C ARG A 116 26.68 -2.52 17.20
N TRP A 117 26.20 -3.67 16.75
CA TRP A 117 26.53 -4.19 15.43
C TRP A 117 26.15 -3.15 14.39
N ASN A 118 27.16 -2.63 13.68
CA ASN A 118 26.98 -1.51 12.75
C ASN A 118 27.93 -1.67 11.55
N PRO A 119 27.55 -2.45 10.52
CA PRO A 119 28.34 -2.54 9.29
C PRO A 119 28.37 -1.17 8.59
N VAL A 120 29.58 -0.65 8.39
CA VAL A 120 29.86 0.60 7.68
C VAL A 120 30.82 0.30 6.53
N GLN A 121 30.45 0.72 5.32
CA GLN A 121 31.21 0.43 4.10
C GLN A 121 32.64 0.97 4.16
N GLY A 122 32.78 2.23 4.60
CA GLY A 122 34.03 2.96 4.67
C GLY A 122 35.03 2.39 5.66
N GLY A 123 34.56 1.63 6.66
CA GLY A 123 35.40 1.03 7.69
C GLY A 123 35.01 1.46 9.09
N GLU A 124 35.95 1.28 10.03
CA GLU A 124 35.75 1.52 11.46
C GLU A 124 36.33 2.87 11.94
N TRP A 125 35.94 3.28 13.15
CA TRP A 125 36.19 4.64 13.65
C TRP A 125 37.67 4.99 13.89
N ARG A 126 38.57 4.00 13.99
CA ARG A 126 40.03 4.19 14.16
C ARG A 126 40.78 4.19 12.81
N GLY A 127 40.07 4.09 11.70
CA GLY A 127 40.60 4.36 10.35
C GLY A 127 40.88 3.13 9.50
N THR A 128 40.59 1.91 9.97
CA THR A 128 40.73 0.69 9.17
C THR A 128 39.53 0.55 8.22
N GLY A 129 39.78 0.44 6.92
CA GLY A 129 38.72 0.40 5.90
C GLY A 129 38.05 -0.97 5.71
N GLY A 130 36.86 -0.95 5.12
CA GLY A 130 36.23 -2.16 4.57
C GLY A 130 37.09 -2.80 3.46
N GLU A 131 36.92 -4.10 3.24
CA GLU A 131 37.68 -4.85 2.24
C GLU A 131 36.97 -4.81 0.88
N VAL A 132 37.67 -4.35 -0.16
CA VAL A 132 37.15 -4.40 -1.54
C VAL A 132 37.38 -5.79 -2.13
N LEU A 133 36.31 -6.42 -2.57
CA LEU A 133 36.32 -7.72 -3.25
C LEU A 133 36.53 -7.56 -4.76
N SER A 134 35.87 -6.58 -5.38
CA SER A 134 36.05 -6.26 -6.79
C SER A 134 35.71 -4.80 -7.08
N ILE A 135 36.39 -4.24 -8.09
CA ILE A 135 36.05 -2.98 -8.74
C ILE A 135 35.94 -3.26 -10.24
N GLU A 136 34.80 -2.93 -10.82
CA GLU A 136 34.51 -3.13 -12.23
C GLU A 136 34.16 -1.79 -12.86
N ARG A 137 34.74 -1.50 -14.03
CA ARG A 137 34.55 -0.25 -14.76
C ARG A 137 33.99 -0.55 -16.15
N GLN A 138 33.02 0.22 -16.59
CA GLN A 138 32.54 0.23 -17.98
C GLN A 138 33.00 1.52 -18.67
N ASP A 139 33.46 1.38 -19.92
CA ASP A 139 34.34 2.32 -20.63
C ASP A 139 33.95 3.80 -20.54
N GLN A 140 34.97 4.64 -20.29
CA GLN A 140 34.89 6.12 -20.27
C GLN A 140 34.53 6.76 -21.63
N ALA A 141 34.45 5.96 -22.70
CA ALA A 141 34.07 6.41 -24.04
C ALA A 141 32.55 6.30 -24.32
N THR A 142 31.76 5.99 -23.30
CA THR A 142 30.30 5.91 -23.37
C THR A 142 29.65 7.19 -22.83
N ASP A 143 28.44 7.51 -23.31
CA ASP A 143 27.69 8.68 -22.82
C ASP A 143 27.26 8.58 -21.34
N ARG A 144 27.43 7.40 -20.72
CA ARG A 144 27.04 7.11 -19.32
C ARG A 144 28.08 6.21 -18.62
N PRO A 145 29.24 6.74 -18.20
CA PRO A 145 30.28 5.95 -17.56
C PRO A 145 29.79 5.37 -16.22
N SER A 146 30.21 4.15 -15.91
CA SER A 146 29.81 3.47 -14.67
C SER A 146 30.97 2.75 -13.97
N LEU A 147 30.82 2.61 -12.65
CA LEU A 147 31.76 1.94 -11.76
C LEU A 147 31.00 1.14 -10.71
N SER A 148 31.31 -0.15 -10.59
CA SER A 148 30.74 -1.05 -9.60
C SER A 148 31.79 -1.49 -8.59
N VAL A 149 31.40 -1.58 -7.31
CA VAL A 149 32.23 -2.09 -6.22
C VAL A 149 31.48 -3.17 -5.46
N ARG A 150 32.19 -4.23 -5.09
CA ARG A 150 31.77 -5.20 -4.07
C ARG A 150 32.73 -5.14 -2.90
N SER A 151 32.22 -5.13 -1.67
CA SER A 151 33.02 -4.98 -0.48
C SER A 151 32.45 -5.73 0.72
N ILE A 152 33.31 -6.05 1.69
CA ILE A 152 32.94 -6.52 3.02
C ILE A 152 33.09 -5.32 3.98
N PRO A 153 32.01 -4.87 4.65
CA PRO A 153 32.08 -3.77 5.59
C PRO A 153 32.79 -4.17 6.88
N ARG A 154 33.18 -3.17 7.67
CA ARG A 154 33.59 -3.39 9.06
C ARG A 154 32.51 -2.97 10.03
N ASN A 155 32.49 -3.60 11.20
CA ASN A 155 31.72 -3.09 12.31
C ASN A 155 32.31 -1.76 12.79
N TRP A 156 31.53 -0.68 12.78
CA TRP A 156 32.01 0.66 13.13
C TRP A 156 32.70 0.69 14.48
N GLY A 157 32.07 0.13 15.53
CA GLY A 157 32.58 0.15 16.90
C GLY A 157 33.60 -0.95 17.19
N GLY A 158 33.40 -2.14 16.62
CA GLY A 158 34.19 -3.34 16.89
C GLY A 158 35.49 -3.42 16.08
N GLY A 159 35.43 -3.02 14.81
CA GLY A 159 36.54 -2.97 13.87
C GLY A 159 36.79 -4.27 13.10
N GLU A 160 36.14 -5.38 13.44
CA GLU A 160 36.18 -6.62 12.68
C GLU A 160 35.52 -6.46 11.30
N LEU A 161 36.01 -7.24 10.33
CA LEU A 161 35.26 -7.47 9.09
C LEU A 161 34.02 -8.29 9.43
N LEU A 162 32.91 -7.92 8.81
CA LEU A 162 31.65 -8.65 8.95
C LEU A 162 31.50 -9.52 7.71
N ASP A 163 32.15 -10.68 7.70
CA ASP A 163 32.18 -11.62 6.56
C ASP A 163 30.77 -12.12 6.17
N GLU A 164 29.82 -12.04 7.10
CA GLU A 164 28.42 -12.29 6.85
C GLU A 164 27.70 -11.17 6.06
N CYS A 165 28.36 -10.03 5.87
CA CYS A 165 27.86 -8.89 5.11
C CYS A 165 28.62 -8.72 3.80
N GLU A 166 27.89 -8.44 2.72
CA GLU A 166 28.46 -7.98 1.45
C GLU A 166 27.72 -6.73 1.00
N MET A 167 28.46 -5.62 0.82
CA MET A 167 27.96 -4.36 0.32
C MET A 167 28.37 -4.19 -1.14
N ARG A 168 27.38 -4.00 -2.00
CA ARG A 168 27.57 -3.69 -3.42
C ARG A 168 27.11 -2.28 -3.69
N GLN A 169 27.80 -1.60 -4.60
CA GLN A 169 27.35 -0.34 -5.14
C GLN A 169 27.68 -0.26 -6.64
N THR A 170 26.81 0.37 -7.42
CA THR A 170 27.10 0.73 -8.81
C THR A 170 26.78 2.21 -9.01
N ILE A 171 27.76 2.96 -9.47
CA ILE A 171 27.67 4.39 -9.73
C ILE A 171 27.61 4.58 -11.25
N THR A 172 26.58 5.26 -11.74
CA THR A 172 26.42 5.60 -13.15
C THR A 172 26.23 7.11 -13.29
N LEU A 173 27.03 7.77 -14.13
CA LEU A 173 26.87 9.20 -14.41
C LEU A 173 25.97 9.39 -15.63
N ASP A 174 24.88 10.15 -15.46
CA ASP A 174 23.90 10.45 -16.50
C ASP A 174 23.63 11.95 -16.54
N GLY A 175 24.29 12.64 -17.47
CA GLY A 175 24.31 14.10 -17.51
C GLY A 175 24.72 14.69 -16.15
N PRO A 176 23.90 15.57 -15.54
CA PRO A 176 24.18 16.21 -14.26
C PRO A 176 23.77 15.36 -13.04
N ILE A 177 23.45 14.08 -13.21
CA ILE A 177 23.01 13.20 -12.11
C ILE A 177 23.92 11.97 -12.00
N ALA A 178 24.35 11.66 -10.79
CA ALA A 178 24.97 10.37 -10.46
C ALA A 178 23.92 9.45 -9.83
N HIS A 179 23.61 8.32 -10.47
CA HIS A 179 22.79 7.26 -9.89
C HIS A 179 23.69 6.28 -9.15
N VAL A 180 23.39 6.03 -7.88
CA VAL A 180 24.10 5.07 -7.04
C VAL A 180 23.13 3.97 -6.61
N ASP A 181 23.26 2.81 -7.23
CA ASP A 181 22.51 1.60 -6.87
C ASP A 181 23.25 0.85 -5.76
N PHE A 182 22.68 0.81 -4.57
CA PHE A 182 23.22 0.11 -3.41
C PHE A 182 22.54 -1.25 -3.21
N GLU A 183 23.33 -2.26 -2.87
CA GLU A 183 22.82 -3.54 -2.38
C GLU A 183 23.54 -3.95 -1.09
N PHE A 184 22.77 -4.41 -0.10
CA PHE A 184 23.27 -4.98 1.14
C PHE A 184 22.82 -6.43 1.24
N HIS A 185 23.77 -7.35 1.29
CA HIS A 185 23.53 -8.79 1.41
C HIS A 185 23.96 -9.23 2.80
N TYR A 186 23.04 -9.82 3.56
CA TYR A 186 23.32 -10.36 4.88
C TYR A 186 23.09 -11.88 4.90
N ARG A 187 24.16 -12.62 5.17
CA ARG A 187 24.23 -14.09 5.19
C ARG A 187 24.43 -14.64 6.60
N GLY A 188 24.31 -13.79 7.63
CA GLY A 188 24.47 -14.21 9.01
C GLY A 188 23.23 -14.93 9.53
N ASP A 189 23.42 -15.83 10.50
CA ASP A 189 22.33 -16.62 11.08
C ASP A 189 21.59 -15.88 12.21
N VAL A 190 21.97 -14.65 12.49
CA VAL A 190 21.45 -13.83 13.59
C VAL A 190 20.47 -12.80 13.05
N ALA A 191 19.23 -12.81 13.56
CA ALA A 191 18.32 -11.70 13.32
C ALA A 191 18.72 -10.47 14.17
N HIS A 192 18.79 -9.30 13.53
CA HIS A 192 18.99 -8.01 14.18
C HIS A 192 17.64 -7.27 14.27
N PRO A 193 17.33 -6.64 15.41
CA PRO A 193 16.05 -5.97 15.63
C PRO A 193 15.82 -4.83 14.65
N GLU A 194 14.55 -4.50 14.43
CA GLU A 194 14.15 -3.34 13.64
C GLU A 194 14.76 -2.05 14.17
N ARG A 195 15.37 -1.27 13.28
CA ARG A 195 15.96 0.04 13.56
C ARG A 195 15.78 0.98 12.37
N GLU A 196 16.01 2.26 12.61
CA GLU A 196 16.24 3.22 11.53
C GLU A 196 17.62 2.94 10.92
N GLN A 197 17.64 2.83 9.60
CA GLN A 197 18.78 2.48 8.78
C GLN A 197 19.16 3.67 7.91
N GLU A 198 20.45 3.94 7.76
CA GLU A 198 20.96 5.06 6.97
C GLU A 198 21.16 4.63 5.51
N ILE A 199 20.39 5.22 4.60
CA ILE A 199 20.29 4.75 3.20
C ILE A 199 20.47 5.88 2.16
N PRO A 200 21.65 6.51 2.01
CA PRO A 200 22.91 6.25 2.72
C PRO A 200 23.26 7.39 3.69
N ALA A 201 24.34 7.22 4.46
CA ALA A 201 24.98 8.31 5.17
C ALA A 201 25.71 9.24 4.19
N LEU A 202 25.58 10.55 4.34
CA LEU A 202 26.24 11.56 3.51
C LEU A 202 26.87 12.66 4.38
N PHE A 203 28.19 12.80 4.25
CA PHE A 203 28.95 13.88 4.88
C PHE A 203 29.45 14.89 3.85
N ILE A 204 29.28 16.16 4.17
CA ILE A 204 29.47 17.29 3.26
C ILE A 204 30.39 18.32 3.91
N GLU A 205 31.17 19.00 3.09
CA GLU A 205 32.04 20.10 3.51
C GLU A 205 31.27 21.14 4.35
N PRO A 206 31.87 21.64 5.44
CA PRO A 206 31.17 22.48 6.41
C PRO A 206 30.68 23.82 5.86
N SER A 207 31.23 24.27 4.72
CA SER A 207 30.80 25.48 4.01
C SER A 207 29.39 25.38 3.44
N TYR A 208 28.86 24.16 3.25
CA TYR A 208 27.47 23.93 2.84
C TYR A 208 26.59 23.82 4.10
N SER A 209 26.10 24.96 4.61
CA SER A 209 25.43 25.04 5.91
C SER A 209 23.91 24.96 5.88
N THR A 210 23.29 25.29 4.75
CA THR A 210 21.83 25.36 4.66
C THR A 210 21.28 24.04 4.15
N LEU A 211 20.57 23.30 5.02
CA LEU A 211 19.76 22.15 4.65
C LEU A 211 18.49 22.62 3.96
N ALA A 212 18.18 22.02 2.80
CA ALA A 212 16.97 22.26 2.04
C ALA A 212 16.22 20.94 1.82
N THR A 213 14.94 20.88 2.17
CA THR A 213 14.08 19.72 1.87
C THR A 213 12.61 20.13 1.87
N TYR A 214 11.77 19.43 1.13
CA TYR A 214 10.32 19.67 1.14
C TYR A 214 9.65 18.83 2.24
N THR A 215 9.00 19.51 3.18
CA THR A 215 8.30 18.91 4.32
C THR A 215 6.78 19.06 4.24
N GLY A 216 6.27 19.80 3.25
CA GLY A 216 4.84 20.07 3.05
C GLY A 216 4.06 18.84 2.56
N ASP A 217 2.75 18.99 2.44
CA ASP A 217 1.81 17.92 2.08
C ASP A 217 1.43 17.91 0.58
N LYS A 218 1.96 18.84 -0.21
CA LYS A 218 1.72 18.97 -1.66
C LYS A 218 3.01 18.73 -2.48
N PRO A 219 3.58 17.52 -2.41
CA PRO A 219 4.85 17.22 -3.08
C PRO A 219 4.74 17.44 -4.60
N TRP A 220 5.81 17.97 -5.19
CA TRP A 220 5.99 18.22 -6.63
C TRP A 220 5.00 19.23 -7.23
N THR A 221 4.53 20.19 -6.42
CA THR A 221 3.66 21.29 -6.88
C THR A 221 4.37 22.66 -6.89
N ASP A 222 5.70 22.65 -6.86
CA ASP A 222 6.56 23.84 -6.72
C ASP A 222 6.34 24.66 -5.43
N ASP A 223 5.65 24.09 -4.45
CA ASP A 223 5.42 24.70 -3.14
C ASP A 223 6.72 24.90 -2.34
N ALA A 224 6.74 25.80 -1.37
CA ALA A 224 7.98 26.28 -0.73
C ALA A 224 8.77 25.16 -0.03
N VAL A 225 10.09 25.16 -0.24
CA VAL A 225 11.05 24.25 0.41
C VAL A 225 11.42 24.80 1.80
N GLU A 226 11.54 23.93 2.79
CA GLU A 226 12.07 24.30 4.11
C GLU A 226 13.58 24.47 4.04
N LEU A 227 14.08 25.64 4.46
CA LEU A 227 15.49 25.93 4.62
C LEU A 227 15.84 26.01 6.11
N SER A 228 16.89 25.32 6.54
CA SER A 228 17.35 25.31 7.93
C SER A 228 18.86 25.17 8.04
N GLU A 229 19.43 25.53 9.19
CA GLU A 229 20.81 25.19 9.55
C GLU A 229 20.78 24.20 10.72
N PRO A 230 20.99 22.89 10.47
CA PRO A 230 20.87 21.87 11.51
C PRO A 230 21.88 22.07 12.65
N GLY A 231 21.42 21.90 13.89
CA GLY A 231 22.23 21.95 15.10
C GLY A 231 22.95 20.65 15.41
N TRP A 232 23.55 20.61 16.62
CA TRP A 232 24.15 19.42 17.22
C TRP A 232 23.47 19.11 18.56
N PRO A 233 23.18 17.84 18.89
CA PRO A 233 23.39 16.61 18.09
C PRO A 233 22.28 16.40 17.03
N ASN A 234 22.21 15.21 16.44
CA ASN A 234 21.25 14.80 15.41
C ASN A 234 19.83 15.36 15.59
N GLU A 235 19.34 16.02 14.55
CA GLU A 235 17.94 16.36 14.33
C GLU A 235 17.29 15.35 13.37
N SER A 236 15.97 15.28 13.37
CA SER A 236 15.19 14.51 12.39
C SER A 236 14.17 15.40 11.69
N ARG A 237 13.94 15.12 10.40
CA ARG A 237 12.93 15.79 9.55
C ARG A 237 12.19 14.75 8.71
N ARG A 238 10.97 15.10 8.26
CA ARG A 238 10.25 14.36 7.21
C ARG A 238 10.76 14.82 5.85
N MET A 239 10.59 14.00 4.81
CA MET A 239 10.83 14.39 3.42
C MET A 239 9.68 13.83 2.57
N THR A 240 8.75 14.67 2.15
CA THR A 240 7.56 14.21 1.39
C THR A 240 7.84 14.10 -0.12
N GLU A 241 8.91 14.73 -0.59
CA GLU A 241 9.47 14.54 -1.94
C GLU A 241 10.67 13.58 -1.94
N SER A 242 10.99 12.91 -0.81
CA SER A 242 12.09 11.94 -0.69
C SER A 242 13.49 12.45 -1.09
N TRP A 243 13.72 13.77 -1.09
CA TRP A 243 15.03 14.37 -1.32
C TRP A 243 15.42 15.39 -0.25
N VAL A 244 16.72 15.63 -0.16
CA VAL A 244 17.33 16.64 0.71
C VAL A 244 18.61 17.17 0.06
N ALA A 245 18.94 18.43 0.31
CA ALA A 245 20.17 19.06 -0.16
C ALA A 245 20.87 19.85 0.95
N TYR A 246 22.19 20.01 0.83
CA TYR A 246 22.92 21.04 1.55
C TYR A 246 23.48 22.06 0.56
N LEU A 247 23.23 23.34 0.85
CA LEU A 247 23.56 24.47 0.01
C LEU A 247 24.65 25.33 0.66
N HIS A 248 25.51 25.87 -0.18
CA HIS A 248 26.44 26.94 0.17
C HIS A 248 25.71 28.29 0.21
N ALA A 249 26.40 29.35 0.67
CA ALA A 249 25.82 30.68 0.83
C ALA A 249 25.29 31.30 -0.48
N ASP A 250 25.75 30.81 -1.64
CA ASP A 250 25.29 31.19 -2.98
C ASP A 250 24.11 30.35 -3.50
N GLN A 251 23.49 29.53 -2.64
CA GLN A 251 22.38 28.62 -2.96
C GLN A 251 22.74 27.49 -3.95
N HIS A 252 24.04 27.28 -4.21
CA HIS A 252 24.54 26.15 -4.96
C HIS A 252 24.98 25.02 -4.02
N GLY A 253 24.72 23.76 -4.36
CA GLY A 253 24.91 22.68 -3.39
C GLY A 253 24.81 21.28 -3.96
N LEU A 254 24.77 20.31 -3.03
CA LEU A 254 24.65 18.88 -3.32
C LEU A 254 23.31 18.37 -2.82
N GLY A 255 22.50 17.84 -3.73
CA GLY A 255 21.24 17.16 -3.44
C GLY A 255 21.39 15.64 -3.49
N ILE A 256 20.61 14.95 -2.65
CA ILE A 256 20.41 13.50 -2.70
C ILE A 256 18.91 13.17 -2.66
N HIS A 257 18.45 12.36 -3.60
CA HIS A 257 17.09 11.83 -3.68
C HIS A 257 17.09 10.33 -3.48
N VAL A 258 16.30 9.85 -2.53
CA VAL A 258 16.21 8.44 -2.12
C VAL A 258 14.73 8.06 -1.96
N PRO A 259 14.07 7.51 -2.99
CA PRO A 259 12.65 7.15 -2.94
C PRO A 259 12.26 6.21 -1.79
N ALA A 260 13.19 5.36 -1.34
CA ALA A 260 12.98 4.44 -0.23
C ALA A 260 12.95 5.11 1.16
N ALA A 261 13.20 6.42 1.24
CA ALA A 261 13.22 7.19 2.47
C ALA A 261 12.11 8.26 2.47
N ASN A 262 11.46 8.41 3.63
CA ASN A 262 10.46 9.46 3.88
C ASN A 262 10.82 10.32 5.11
N ARG A 263 11.97 10.04 5.72
CA ARG A 263 12.56 10.78 6.84
C ARG A 263 14.06 10.94 6.64
N LEU A 264 14.67 11.84 7.39
CA LEU A 264 16.11 11.95 7.53
C LEU A 264 16.54 12.18 8.98
N THR A 265 17.82 11.92 9.23
CA THR A 265 18.57 12.55 10.32
C THR A 265 19.64 13.47 9.76
N CYS A 266 19.94 14.58 10.45
CA CYS A 266 20.95 15.55 10.05
C CYS A 266 21.60 16.23 11.26
N TYR A 267 22.80 16.74 11.10
CA TYR A 267 23.44 17.65 12.07
C TYR A 267 24.58 18.43 11.42
N ARG A 268 25.07 19.45 12.12
CA ARG A 268 26.38 20.06 11.84
C ARG A 268 27.32 19.88 13.02
N TYR A 269 28.57 19.54 12.75
CA TYR A 269 29.62 19.41 13.76
C TYR A 269 30.72 20.43 13.52
N GLY A 270 31.26 21.00 14.60
CA GLY A 270 32.33 21.99 14.56
C GLY A 270 31.85 23.43 14.34
N ASP A 271 32.81 24.36 14.24
CA ASP A 271 32.57 25.79 14.04
C ASP A 271 32.50 26.19 12.56
N GLY A 272 32.64 25.23 11.66
CA GLY A 272 32.64 25.41 10.22
C GLY A 272 33.98 25.90 9.64
N ALA A 273 34.94 26.28 10.49
CA ALA A 273 36.28 26.71 10.10
C ALA A 273 37.34 25.63 10.39
N SER A 274 37.11 24.83 11.42
CA SER A 274 37.99 23.75 11.84
C SER A 274 37.94 22.59 10.85
N ARG A 275 39.11 21.96 10.62
CA ARG A 275 39.28 20.88 9.63
C ARG A 275 38.40 19.66 9.90
N ASP A 276 38.00 19.46 11.14
CA ASP A 276 37.12 18.38 11.59
C ASP A 276 35.63 18.73 11.53
N SER A 277 35.25 19.94 11.09
CA SER A 277 33.85 20.35 10.93
C SER A 277 33.18 19.65 9.74
N CYS A 278 31.88 19.39 9.82
CA CYS A 278 31.10 18.83 8.71
C CYS A 278 29.60 19.15 8.81
N SER A 279 28.93 19.07 7.66
CA SER A 279 27.48 18.89 7.55
C SER A 279 27.17 17.41 7.33
N TYR A 280 26.17 16.89 8.02
CA TYR A 280 25.74 15.50 7.90
C TYR A 280 24.25 15.40 7.60
N VAL A 281 23.90 14.46 6.74
CA VAL A 281 22.54 13.99 6.53
C VAL A 281 22.53 12.50 6.20
N ALA A 282 21.50 11.80 6.64
CA ALA A 282 21.18 10.46 6.15
C ALA A 282 19.66 10.34 5.95
N PRO A 283 19.19 10.05 4.73
CA PRO A 283 17.84 9.54 4.52
C PRO A 283 17.64 8.23 5.28
N LEU A 284 16.46 8.07 5.88
CA LEU A 284 16.15 6.98 6.80
C LEU A 284 14.99 6.14 6.28
N THR A 285 15.14 4.84 6.45
CA THR A 285 14.05 3.86 6.39
C THR A 285 14.13 2.94 7.60
N ARG A 286 13.05 2.25 7.94
CA ARG A 286 12.98 1.42 9.14
C ARG A 286 12.74 -0.04 8.76
N PHE A 287 13.67 -0.91 9.12
CA PHE A 287 13.53 -2.36 8.93
C PHE A 287 14.45 -3.16 9.86
N ALA A 288 14.12 -4.43 10.05
CA ALA A 288 14.95 -5.44 10.70
C ALA A 288 15.88 -6.12 9.69
N ILE A 289 17.05 -6.56 10.14
CA ILE A 289 18.00 -7.31 9.29
C ILE A 289 17.90 -8.78 9.66
N GLU A 290 17.35 -9.56 8.74
CA GLU A 290 17.04 -10.99 8.94
C GLU A 290 18.02 -11.89 8.16
N PRO A 291 18.29 -13.11 8.65
CA PRO A 291 19.14 -14.07 7.93
C PRO A 291 18.73 -14.24 6.45
N GLY A 292 19.69 -14.09 5.55
CA GLY A 292 19.47 -14.20 4.10
C GLY A 292 18.93 -12.92 3.44
N MET A 293 18.79 -11.82 4.17
CA MET A 293 18.28 -10.56 3.63
C MET A 293 19.17 -10.04 2.48
N VAL A 294 18.50 -9.61 1.41
CA VAL A 294 19.09 -8.77 0.37
C VAL A 294 18.27 -7.48 0.27
N TRP A 295 18.87 -6.36 0.64
CA TRP A 295 18.26 -5.04 0.56
C TRP A 295 18.83 -4.27 -0.62
N LYS A 296 17.98 -3.62 -1.42
CA LYS A 296 18.39 -2.84 -2.59
C LYS A 296 17.70 -1.49 -2.60
N TYR A 297 18.43 -0.44 -2.94
CA TYR A 297 17.87 0.90 -3.10
C TYR A 297 18.75 1.74 -4.01
N ARG A 298 18.18 2.79 -4.61
CA ARG A 298 18.91 3.76 -5.42
C ARG A 298 18.93 5.11 -4.71
N ALA A 299 20.10 5.73 -4.66
CA ALA A 299 20.26 7.15 -4.37
C ALA A 299 20.64 7.89 -5.65
N SER A 300 20.02 9.03 -5.92
CA SER A 300 20.40 9.91 -7.03
C SER A 300 21.00 11.19 -6.47
N VAL A 301 22.18 11.55 -6.94
CA VAL A 301 22.97 12.68 -6.43
C VAL A 301 23.18 13.69 -7.55
N THR A 302 23.03 14.98 -7.27
CA THR A 302 23.25 16.05 -8.26
C THR A 302 23.80 17.30 -7.60
N ILE A 303 24.53 18.12 -8.37
CA ILE A 303 25.09 19.40 -7.94
C ILE A 303 24.40 20.51 -8.73
N GLY A 304 23.92 21.54 -8.06
CA GLY A 304 23.20 22.63 -8.73
C GLY A 304 22.70 23.69 -7.75
N SER A 305 22.02 24.70 -8.29
CA SER A 305 21.13 25.55 -7.48
C SER A 305 19.98 24.73 -6.88
N LEU A 306 19.36 25.23 -5.82
CA LEU A 306 18.18 24.59 -5.20
C LEU A 306 17.08 24.27 -6.23
N GLU A 307 16.80 25.21 -7.13
CA GLU A 307 15.79 25.06 -8.19
C GLU A 307 16.17 23.93 -9.15
N GLU A 308 17.42 23.89 -9.62
CA GLU A 308 17.91 22.83 -10.50
C GLU A 308 17.91 21.46 -9.82
N ILE A 309 18.32 21.38 -8.54
CA ILE A 309 18.31 20.14 -7.78
C ILE A 309 16.89 19.59 -7.70
N ARG A 310 15.92 20.41 -7.26
CA ARG A 310 14.53 19.98 -7.12
C ARG A 310 13.92 19.61 -8.47
N ALA A 311 14.16 20.41 -9.52
CA ALA A 311 13.66 20.14 -10.87
C ALA A 311 14.18 18.81 -11.42
N ARG A 312 15.49 18.54 -11.29
CA ARG A 312 16.10 17.26 -11.71
C ARG A 312 15.50 16.08 -10.95
N PHE A 313 15.26 16.22 -9.64
CA PHE A 313 14.63 15.17 -8.86
C PHE A 313 13.14 15.00 -9.17
N ALA A 314 12.42 16.06 -9.50
CA ALA A 314 11.04 15.99 -10.00
C ALA A 314 10.98 15.22 -11.32
N GLU A 315 11.89 15.53 -12.25
CA GLU A 315 12.01 14.77 -13.51
C GLU A 315 12.34 13.30 -13.27
N LEU A 316 13.27 12.98 -12.34
CA LEU A 316 13.54 11.60 -11.97
C LEU A 316 12.35 10.93 -11.31
N HIS A 317 11.55 11.64 -10.51
CA HIS A 317 10.33 11.11 -9.93
C HIS A 317 9.34 10.72 -11.01
N THR A 318 9.08 11.63 -11.97
CA THR A 318 8.22 11.35 -13.14
C THR A 318 8.77 10.22 -14.00
N ARG A 319 10.08 10.22 -14.30
CA ARG A 319 10.74 9.17 -15.08
C ARG A 319 10.74 7.83 -14.36
N ASN A 320 10.99 7.76 -13.05
CA ASN A 320 10.92 6.51 -12.30
C ASN A 320 9.49 5.98 -12.22
N GLN A 321 8.46 6.83 -12.21
CA GLN A 321 7.08 6.35 -12.38
C GLN A 321 6.89 5.70 -13.76
N THR A 322 7.48 6.27 -14.81
CA THR A 322 7.41 5.70 -16.18
C THR A 322 8.35 4.50 -16.40
N ASP A 323 9.50 4.48 -15.74
CA ASP A 323 10.52 3.42 -15.82
C ASP A 323 10.20 2.28 -14.87
N SER A 324 9.48 2.48 -13.76
CA SER A 324 8.93 1.41 -12.93
C SER A 324 7.90 0.60 -13.71
N GLU A 325 7.03 1.29 -14.47
CA GLU A 325 6.15 0.68 -15.45
C GLU A 325 6.97 -0.14 -16.48
N ALA A 326 8.13 0.37 -16.93
CA ALA A 326 9.04 -0.32 -17.87
C ALA A 326 10.00 -1.36 -17.22
N ARG A 327 10.26 -1.30 -15.91
CA ARG A 327 11.19 -2.19 -15.18
C ARG A 327 10.44 -3.38 -14.59
N SER A 328 9.15 -3.23 -14.29
CA SER A 328 8.19 -4.34 -14.24
C SER A 328 8.21 -5.13 -15.57
N GLU A 329 8.25 -4.43 -16.71
CA GLU A 329 8.49 -5.08 -18.02
C GLU A 329 9.91 -5.70 -18.10
N ALA A 330 10.96 -5.06 -17.57
CA ALA A 330 12.36 -5.51 -17.65
C ALA A 330 12.79 -6.62 -16.68
N GLU A 331 12.24 -6.73 -15.48
CA GLU A 331 12.48 -7.86 -14.57
C GLU A 331 11.80 -9.13 -15.10
N THR A 332 10.70 -8.95 -15.85
CA THR A 332 10.13 -10.02 -16.66
C THR A 332 11.07 -10.40 -17.83
N LEU A 333 11.84 -9.44 -18.38
CA LEU A 333 12.84 -9.67 -19.43
C LEU A 333 14.13 -10.37 -18.94
N VAL A 334 14.59 -10.13 -17.72
CA VAL A 334 15.79 -10.81 -17.17
C VAL A 334 15.51 -12.30 -16.93
N ARG A 335 14.29 -12.68 -16.53
CA ARG A 335 13.86 -14.09 -16.49
C ARG A 335 13.85 -14.74 -17.88
N ALA A 336 13.57 -13.97 -18.94
CA ALA A 336 13.55 -14.43 -20.33
C ALA A 336 14.94 -14.58 -21.00
N SER A 337 16.02 -14.15 -20.35
CA SER A 337 17.39 -14.16 -20.91
C SER A 337 18.18 -15.46 -20.69
N ARG A 338 17.65 -16.41 -19.91
CA ARG A 338 18.15 -17.79 -19.92
C ARG A 338 17.69 -18.44 -21.22
N GLU A 339 18.55 -19.24 -21.87
CA GLU A 339 18.11 -20.09 -22.96
C GLU A 339 16.89 -20.89 -22.51
N LEU A 340 15.71 -20.46 -22.96
CA LEU A 340 14.45 -21.08 -22.59
C LEU A 340 14.48 -22.50 -23.15
N PRO A 341 14.31 -23.54 -22.29
CA PRO A 341 14.08 -24.89 -22.78
C PRO A 341 12.83 -24.91 -23.67
N ALA A 342 12.61 -26.03 -24.37
CA ALA A 342 11.33 -26.27 -25.04
C ALA A 342 10.15 -25.93 -24.10
N PRO A 343 9.06 -25.33 -24.62
CA PRO A 343 7.92 -24.91 -23.81
C PRO A 343 7.51 -26.04 -22.88
N SER A 344 7.34 -25.71 -21.60
CA SER A 344 6.71 -26.61 -20.64
C SER A 344 5.42 -27.17 -21.26
N PRO A 345 5.18 -28.50 -21.23
CA PRO A 345 4.01 -29.08 -21.85
C PRO A 345 2.73 -28.41 -21.30
N PRO A 346 1.67 -28.26 -22.13
CA PRO A 346 0.46 -27.58 -21.72
C PRO A 346 -0.06 -28.16 -20.40
N LEU A 347 -0.29 -27.28 -19.43
CA LEU A 347 -0.74 -27.68 -18.10
C LEU A 347 -2.21 -28.12 -18.19
N LEU A 348 -2.48 -29.41 -18.38
CA LEU A 348 -3.83 -29.93 -18.15
C LEU A 348 -4.05 -29.99 -16.64
N ILE A 349 -5.05 -29.26 -16.17
CA ILE A 349 -5.47 -29.32 -14.78
C ILE A 349 -6.75 -30.14 -14.68
N ASP A 350 -6.62 -31.37 -14.20
CA ASP A 350 -7.73 -32.16 -13.68
C ASP A 350 -7.84 -31.92 -12.17
N GLY A 351 -9.04 -31.67 -11.64
CA GLY A 351 -9.24 -31.45 -10.20
C GLY A 351 -10.41 -30.52 -9.86
N SER A 352 -10.55 -30.19 -8.58
CA SER A 352 -11.54 -29.18 -8.13
C SER A 352 -11.15 -27.78 -8.61
N ARG A 353 -12.12 -26.85 -8.73
CA ARG A 353 -11.83 -25.44 -9.11
C ARG A 353 -10.73 -24.80 -8.26
N ASP A 354 -10.70 -25.12 -6.97
CA ASP A 354 -9.73 -24.59 -6.01
C ASP A 354 -8.32 -25.14 -6.24
N GLU A 355 -8.21 -26.42 -6.58
CA GLU A 355 -6.94 -27.07 -6.93
C GLU A 355 -6.38 -26.52 -8.25
N ALA A 356 -7.26 -26.29 -9.24
CA ALA A 356 -6.88 -25.66 -10.49
C ALA A 356 -6.32 -24.26 -10.28
N LEU A 357 -7.01 -23.45 -9.46
CA LEU A 357 -6.59 -22.09 -9.17
C LEU A 357 -5.27 -22.07 -8.37
N ARG A 358 -5.10 -22.94 -7.38
CA ARG A 358 -3.84 -23.05 -6.63
C ARG A 358 -2.68 -23.42 -7.54
N ARG A 359 -2.85 -24.47 -8.35
CA ARG A 359 -1.82 -24.90 -9.31
C ARG A 359 -1.49 -23.81 -10.30
N TYR A 360 -2.49 -23.08 -10.79
CA TYR A 360 -2.28 -21.92 -11.65
C TYR A 360 -1.44 -20.85 -10.97
N LEU A 361 -1.70 -20.48 -9.71
CA LEU A 361 -0.94 -19.43 -9.00
C LEU A 361 0.49 -19.86 -8.62
N GLU A 362 0.70 -21.16 -8.40
CA GLU A 362 1.99 -21.75 -8.05
C GLU A 362 2.86 -22.07 -9.27
N THR A 363 2.26 -22.18 -10.46
CA THR A 363 2.99 -22.48 -11.70
C THR A 363 3.78 -21.27 -12.14
N GLU A 364 5.10 -21.43 -12.28
CA GLU A 364 5.94 -20.48 -13.01
C GLU A 364 5.88 -20.83 -14.50
N PHE A 365 5.37 -19.89 -15.30
CA PHE A 365 5.31 -20.04 -16.75
C PHE A 365 6.53 -19.41 -17.43
N ASP A 366 6.99 -20.04 -18.51
CA ASP A 366 8.08 -19.52 -19.36
C ASP A 366 7.63 -18.35 -20.25
N ALA A 367 6.32 -18.12 -20.37
CA ALA A 367 5.71 -17.03 -21.12
C ALA A 367 4.90 -16.12 -20.18
N ALA A 368 4.89 -14.81 -20.47
CA ALA A 368 4.17 -13.83 -19.66
C ALA A 368 3.63 -12.68 -20.52
N VAL A 369 2.38 -12.30 -20.30
CA VAL A 369 1.89 -10.96 -20.67
C VAL A 369 2.41 -10.00 -19.59
N THR A 370 3.16 -8.98 -19.99
CA THR A 370 3.86 -8.06 -19.08
C THR A 370 3.16 -6.73 -18.91
N SER A 371 2.37 -6.31 -19.91
CA SER A 371 1.69 -5.02 -19.89
C SER A 371 0.45 -5.06 -20.77
N VAL A 372 -0.64 -4.47 -20.28
CA VAL A 372 -1.90 -4.27 -20.99
C VAL A 372 -2.33 -2.82 -20.77
N VAL A 373 -2.16 -1.99 -21.79
CA VAL A 373 -2.53 -0.57 -21.77
C VAL A 373 -3.74 -0.34 -22.66
N VAL A 374 -4.76 0.31 -22.10
CA VAL A 374 -6.01 0.62 -22.81
C VAL A 374 -6.10 2.12 -23.00
N ASP A 375 -6.24 2.59 -24.23
CA ASP A 375 -6.56 3.98 -24.53
C ASP A 375 -8.02 4.13 -25.00
N ASN A 376 -8.35 5.25 -25.66
CA ASN A 376 -9.70 5.53 -26.12
C ASN A 376 -10.16 4.62 -27.27
N THR A 377 -9.25 4.02 -28.05
CA THR A 377 -9.58 3.26 -29.26
C THR A 377 -8.83 1.94 -29.40
N THR A 378 -7.80 1.71 -28.58
CA THR A 378 -6.82 0.64 -28.76
C THR A 378 -6.49 -0.01 -27.43
N VAL A 379 -6.24 -1.32 -27.48
CA VAL A 379 -5.60 -2.09 -26.42
C VAL A 379 -4.25 -2.54 -26.94
N VAL A 380 -3.19 -2.17 -26.22
CA VAL A 380 -1.82 -2.57 -26.51
C VAL A 380 -1.39 -3.61 -25.49
N VAL A 381 -1.07 -4.80 -25.98
CA VAL A 381 -0.67 -5.95 -25.15
C VAL A 381 0.78 -6.27 -25.44
N ARG A 382 1.60 -6.32 -24.39
CA ARG A 382 3.02 -6.67 -24.46
C ARG A 382 3.31 -7.90 -23.64
N GLY A 383 4.34 -8.63 -24.03
CA GLY A 383 4.79 -9.78 -23.28
C GLY A 383 6.07 -10.39 -23.81
N VAL A 384 6.44 -11.50 -23.18
CA VAL A 384 7.61 -12.33 -23.50
C VAL A 384 7.18 -13.78 -23.64
N MET A 385 7.82 -14.52 -24.53
CA MET A 385 7.46 -15.91 -24.82
C MET A 385 8.66 -16.74 -25.30
N PRO A 386 8.62 -18.08 -25.11
CA PRO A 386 9.56 -18.99 -25.74
C PRO A 386 9.52 -18.88 -27.27
N ARG A 387 10.68 -19.02 -27.91
CA ARG A 387 10.84 -18.92 -29.38
C ARG A 387 10.41 -20.19 -30.10
N VAL A 388 9.13 -20.55 -29.97
CA VAL A 388 8.52 -21.73 -30.59
C VAL A 388 7.30 -21.33 -31.42
N SER A 389 7.12 -22.01 -32.55
CA SER A 389 5.95 -21.81 -33.42
C SER A 389 4.67 -22.35 -32.78
N GLY A 390 3.52 -21.80 -33.18
CA GLY A 390 2.20 -22.28 -32.73
C GLY A 390 1.74 -21.64 -31.42
N LEU A 391 2.21 -20.43 -31.13
CA LEU A 391 1.78 -19.62 -29.99
C LEU A 391 0.94 -18.44 -30.47
N ALA A 392 -0.09 -18.08 -29.71
CA ALA A 392 -0.96 -16.95 -30.00
C ALA A 392 -1.38 -16.21 -28.73
N LEU A 393 -1.78 -14.97 -28.92
CA LEU A 393 -2.39 -14.14 -27.89
C LEU A 393 -3.89 -14.45 -27.86
N VAL A 394 -4.40 -14.81 -26.69
CA VAL A 394 -5.81 -15.11 -26.50
C VAL A 394 -6.46 -14.06 -25.62
N GLU A 395 -7.64 -13.61 -26.07
CA GLU A 395 -8.49 -12.74 -25.27
C GLU A 395 -9.33 -13.60 -24.32
N TRP A 396 -8.98 -13.53 -23.04
CA TRP A 396 -9.55 -14.32 -21.97
C TRP A 396 -10.80 -13.61 -21.40
N PRO A 397 -12.01 -14.14 -21.64
CA PRO A 397 -13.24 -13.53 -21.14
C PRO A 397 -13.31 -13.56 -19.62
N MET A 398 -13.76 -12.47 -18.99
CA MET A 398 -13.77 -12.35 -17.53
C MET A 398 -14.67 -13.40 -16.86
N GLU A 399 -15.66 -13.98 -17.54
CA GLU A 399 -16.50 -15.08 -17.05
C GLU A 399 -15.81 -16.45 -17.01
N LEU A 400 -14.73 -16.62 -17.77
CA LEU A 400 -14.03 -17.90 -17.88
C LEU A 400 -13.13 -18.15 -16.67
N SER A 401 -13.44 -19.20 -15.91
CA SER A 401 -12.63 -19.63 -14.78
C SER A 401 -11.29 -20.22 -15.22
N VAL A 402 -10.28 -20.19 -14.34
CA VAL A 402 -8.98 -20.85 -14.58
C VAL A 402 -9.18 -22.33 -14.86
N ALA A 403 -9.96 -23.05 -14.05
CA ALA A 403 -10.23 -24.46 -14.26
C ALA A 403 -10.76 -24.74 -15.67
N ASP A 404 -11.68 -23.89 -16.14
CA ASP A 404 -12.32 -24.03 -17.45
C ASP A 404 -11.41 -23.65 -18.63
N ALA A 405 -10.48 -22.73 -18.42
CA ALA A 405 -9.50 -22.34 -19.44
C ALA A 405 -8.42 -23.40 -19.68
N PHE A 406 -8.08 -24.17 -18.64
CA PHE A 406 -7.09 -25.26 -18.71
C PHE A 406 -7.73 -26.65 -18.90
N ALA A 407 -9.06 -26.76 -18.84
CA ALA A 407 -9.80 -28.01 -19.03
C ALA A 407 -9.63 -28.60 -20.45
N ASP A 408 -9.71 -29.93 -20.56
CA ASP A 408 -9.79 -30.64 -21.84
C ASP A 408 -11.17 -30.44 -22.50
N ARG A 409 -11.24 -29.45 -23.39
CA ARG A 409 -12.47 -29.03 -24.08
C ARG A 409 -12.34 -29.17 -25.57
N GLN A 410 -13.48 -29.46 -26.21
CA GLN A 410 -13.58 -29.59 -27.67
C GLN A 410 -13.52 -28.25 -28.42
N THR A 411 -13.83 -27.13 -27.76
CA THR A 411 -13.88 -25.79 -28.37
C THR A 411 -12.96 -24.80 -27.65
N THR A 412 -12.44 -23.83 -28.40
CA THR A 412 -11.63 -22.71 -27.87
C THR A 412 -12.52 -21.79 -27.03
N PRO A 413 -12.26 -21.61 -25.71
CA PRO A 413 -13.13 -20.82 -24.84
C PRO A 413 -12.81 -19.30 -24.88
N PHE A 414 -11.81 -18.88 -25.65
CA PHE A 414 -11.33 -17.49 -25.75
C PHE A 414 -12.14 -16.68 -26.76
N LEU A 415 -12.26 -15.36 -26.52
CA LEU A 415 -13.06 -14.46 -27.36
C LEU A 415 -12.41 -14.16 -28.72
N SER A 416 -11.09 -14.16 -28.77
CA SER A 416 -10.32 -14.05 -30.00
C SER A 416 -8.94 -14.64 -29.82
N VAL A 417 -8.36 -15.11 -30.93
CA VAL A 417 -6.99 -15.62 -31.02
C VAL A 417 -6.26 -14.73 -32.02
N THR A 418 -5.11 -14.20 -31.65
CA THR A 418 -4.28 -13.33 -32.50
C THR A 418 -2.88 -13.89 -32.58
N ASP A 419 -2.38 -14.08 -33.81
CA ASP A 419 -1.01 -14.53 -34.02
C ASP A 419 -0.02 -13.51 -33.44
N ILE A 420 0.98 -14.01 -32.73
CA ILE A 420 2.02 -13.16 -32.14
C ILE A 420 3.22 -13.14 -33.07
N GLN A 421 3.74 -11.95 -33.36
CA GLN A 421 5.08 -11.76 -33.90
C GLN A 421 6.01 -11.33 -32.76
N TRP A 422 7.22 -11.86 -32.72
CA TRP A 422 8.19 -11.55 -31.67
C TRP A 422 9.56 -11.22 -32.23
N ASP A 423 10.35 -10.47 -31.46
CA ASP A 423 11.72 -10.09 -31.81
C ASP A 423 12.77 -11.14 -31.43
N GLU A 424 14.04 -10.84 -31.66
CA GLU A 424 15.16 -11.75 -31.37
C GLU A 424 15.26 -12.16 -29.88
N GLN A 425 14.70 -11.33 -28.99
CA GLN A 425 14.64 -11.55 -27.55
C GLN A 425 13.33 -12.22 -27.10
N GLY A 426 12.44 -12.60 -28.02
CA GLY A 426 11.14 -13.23 -27.70
C GLY A 426 10.10 -12.26 -27.16
N ARG A 427 10.27 -10.95 -27.37
CA ARG A 427 9.31 -9.92 -26.97
C ARG A 427 8.26 -9.73 -28.05
N PHE A 428 7.03 -9.45 -27.64
CA PHE A 428 5.97 -9.07 -28.56
C PHE A 428 5.23 -7.81 -28.10
N GLU A 429 4.65 -7.13 -29.09
CA GLU A 429 3.64 -6.09 -28.89
C GLU A 429 2.53 -6.33 -29.91
N VAL A 430 1.29 -6.41 -29.43
CA VAL A 430 0.10 -6.55 -30.26
C VAL A 430 -0.84 -5.38 -29.95
N SER A 431 -1.19 -4.62 -30.99
CA SER A 431 -2.15 -3.52 -30.91
C SER A 431 -3.49 -3.94 -31.53
N LEU A 432 -4.56 -3.86 -30.76
CA LEU A 432 -5.90 -4.32 -31.13
C LEU A 432 -6.94 -3.20 -30.96
N PRO A 433 -7.98 -3.13 -31.81
CA PRO A 433 -9.09 -2.20 -31.59
C PRO A 433 -9.77 -2.45 -30.25
N ARG A 434 -9.96 -1.44 -29.41
CA ARG A 434 -10.61 -1.62 -28.10
C ARG A 434 -12.05 -2.12 -28.22
N PHE A 435 -12.81 -1.50 -29.11
CA PHE A 435 -14.19 -1.85 -29.37
C PHE A 435 -14.27 -2.84 -30.53
N VAL A 436 -14.95 -3.96 -30.30
CA VAL A 436 -15.19 -4.98 -31.32
C VAL A 436 -16.69 -5.08 -31.56
N SER A 437 -17.06 -5.15 -32.84
CA SER A 437 -18.42 -5.44 -33.28
C SER A 437 -18.37 -6.72 -34.12
N ASP A 438 -18.93 -7.80 -33.60
CA ASP A 438 -19.08 -9.07 -34.32
C ASP A 438 -20.56 -9.39 -34.47
N GLY A 439 -21.11 -9.08 -35.66
CA GLY A 439 -22.55 -9.09 -35.89
C GLY A 439 -23.29 -8.12 -34.95
N GLU A 440 -24.18 -8.67 -34.12
CA GLU A 440 -24.95 -7.91 -33.13
C GLU A 440 -24.19 -7.68 -31.81
N VAL A 441 -23.08 -8.38 -31.57
CA VAL A 441 -22.34 -8.29 -30.31
C VAL A 441 -21.34 -7.13 -30.36
N LYS A 442 -21.57 -6.11 -29.54
CA LYS A 442 -20.60 -5.04 -29.26
C LYS A 442 -19.93 -5.30 -27.93
N ARG A 443 -18.59 -5.29 -27.93
CA ARG A 443 -17.79 -5.57 -26.73
C ARG A 443 -16.63 -4.58 -26.59
N ASP A 444 -16.30 -4.27 -25.35
CA ASP A 444 -15.14 -3.47 -24.97
C ASP A 444 -14.08 -4.39 -24.34
N ARG A 445 -12.88 -4.40 -24.92
CA ARG A 445 -11.76 -5.23 -24.46
C ARG A 445 -11.20 -4.82 -23.09
N VAL A 446 -11.56 -3.64 -22.57
CA VAL A 446 -11.14 -3.20 -21.21
C VAL A 446 -11.63 -4.15 -20.10
N TYR A 447 -12.72 -4.89 -20.35
CA TYR A 447 -13.32 -5.83 -19.39
C TYR A 447 -12.73 -7.24 -19.45
N GLY A 448 -11.81 -7.53 -20.37
CA GLY A 448 -11.18 -8.85 -20.53
C GLY A 448 -9.81 -8.97 -19.86
N LYS A 449 -9.26 -10.18 -19.92
CA LYS A 449 -7.85 -10.48 -19.62
C LYS A 449 -7.13 -10.98 -20.88
N TRP A 450 -5.81 -11.05 -20.83
CA TRP A 450 -4.97 -11.50 -21.94
C TRP A 450 -4.01 -12.59 -21.49
N ALA A 451 -3.87 -13.65 -22.28
CA ALA A 451 -2.90 -14.71 -22.02
C ALA A 451 -2.23 -15.17 -23.31
N ILE A 452 -1.10 -15.87 -23.19
CA ILE A 452 -0.42 -16.55 -24.29
C ILE A 452 -0.87 -18.00 -24.25
N ALA A 453 -1.23 -18.56 -25.41
CA ALA A 453 -1.66 -19.95 -25.53
C ALA A 453 -0.93 -20.68 -26.64
N GLN A 454 -0.80 -22.00 -26.48
CA GLN A 454 -0.22 -22.90 -27.46
C GLN A 454 -1.30 -23.70 -28.19
N ALA A 455 -1.13 -23.84 -29.51
CA ALA A 455 -1.90 -24.72 -30.36
C ALA A 455 -1.57 -26.19 -30.08
N VAL A 456 -2.59 -27.00 -29.80
CA VAL A 456 -2.45 -28.45 -29.62
C VAL A 456 -3.29 -29.17 -30.67
N SER A 457 -2.62 -29.92 -31.54
CA SER A 457 -3.25 -30.78 -32.56
C SER A 457 -3.71 -32.12 -31.96
N ARG A 458 -4.95 -32.56 -32.25
CA ARG A 458 -5.46 -33.89 -31.84
C ARG A 458 -4.64 -34.99 -32.52
N THR A 459 -3.89 -35.80 -31.76
CA THR A 459 -3.26 -37.01 -32.31
C THR A 459 -4.05 -38.30 -32.11
N ASP A 460 -5.04 -38.39 -31.20
CA ASP A 460 -5.49 -39.74 -30.77
C ASP A 460 -7.00 -40.04 -30.73
N GLN A 461 -7.89 -39.17 -31.25
CA GLN A 461 -9.29 -39.56 -31.48
C GLN A 461 -9.87 -38.91 -32.75
N PRO A 462 -10.64 -39.62 -33.60
CA PRO A 462 -11.39 -39.01 -34.71
C PRO A 462 -12.55 -38.15 -34.19
N SER A 463 -12.83 -37.02 -34.85
CA SER A 463 -14.03 -36.21 -34.60
C SER A 463 -15.30 -37.00 -34.93
N ALA A 464 -16.35 -36.88 -34.09
CA ALA A 464 -17.68 -37.43 -34.36
C ALA A 464 -18.57 -36.47 -35.19
N ASP A 465 -18.08 -35.25 -35.46
CA ASP A 465 -18.73 -34.28 -36.34
C ASP A 465 -17.94 -34.17 -37.67
N PRO A 466 -18.54 -34.56 -38.81
CA PRO A 466 -17.94 -34.42 -40.13
C PRO A 466 -17.67 -32.98 -40.59
N ALA A 467 -18.14 -31.95 -39.86
CA ALA A 467 -18.06 -30.55 -40.27
C ALA A 467 -16.80 -29.79 -39.81
N ASP A 468 -16.02 -30.26 -38.84
CA ASP A 468 -14.73 -29.61 -38.50
C ASP A 468 -13.66 -30.58 -37.94
N PRO A 469 -12.83 -31.17 -38.81
CA PRO A 469 -11.68 -31.99 -38.44
C PRO A 469 -10.42 -31.18 -38.07
N SER A 470 -10.50 -29.85 -37.98
CA SER A 470 -9.35 -28.93 -37.95
C SER A 470 -9.31 -27.95 -36.77
N ALA A 471 -10.28 -27.99 -35.85
CA ALA A 471 -10.34 -27.09 -34.70
C ALA A 471 -9.07 -27.18 -33.83
N THR A 472 -8.16 -26.23 -34.05
CA THR A 472 -6.93 -26.09 -33.27
C THR A 472 -7.31 -25.69 -31.84
N ARG A 473 -6.94 -26.52 -30.86
CA ARG A 473 -7.17 -26.22 -29.45
C ARG A 473 -6.08 -25.27 -28.95
N TRP A 474 -6.48 -24.24 -28.21
CA TRP A 474 -5.56 -23.31 -27.55
C TRP A 474 -5.54 -23.56 -26.05
N ILE A 475 -4.37 -23.87 -25.49
CA ILE A 475 -4.18 -24.06 -24.04
C ILE A 475 -3.26 -22.96 -23.53
N PRO A 476 -3.62 -22.20 -22.47
CA PRO A 476 -2.74 -21.17 -21.93
C PRO A 476 -1.39 -21.74 -21.48
N ILE A 477 -0.35 -20.95 -21.72
CA ILE A 477 1.03 -21.20 -21.26
C ILE A 477 1.58 -19.98 -20.52
N SER A 478 0.69 -19.10 -20.05
CA SER A 478 1.00 -17.95 -19.20
C SER A 478 -0.14 -17.74 -18.20
N HIS A 479 0.10 -16.91 -17.19
CA HIS A 479 -0.99 -16.29 -16.45
C HIS A 479 -1.79 -15.35 -17.38
N ALA A 480 -3.07 -15.17 -17.07
CA ALA A 480 -3.92 -14.16 -17.67
C ALA A 480 -3.65 -12.81 -16.98
N ARG A 481 -3.50 -11.73 -17.75
CA ARG A 481 -3.26 -10.37 -17.25
C ARG A 481 -4.42 -9.44 -17.58
N ALA A 482 -4.94 -8.74 -16.57
CA ALA A 482 -5.90 -7.66 -16.75
C ALA A 482 -5.18 -6.35 -17.16
N PHE A 483 -5.93 -5.29 -17.51
CA PHE A 483 -5.30 -4.01 -17.81
C PHE A 483 -4.51 -3.45 -16.62
N ASP A 484 -3.34 -2.87 -16.92
CA ASP A 484 -2.49 -2.16 -15.95
C ASP A 484 -2.89 -0.69 -15.87
N ARG A 485 -3.18 -0.12 -17.04
CA ARG A 485 -3.53 1.30 -17.17
C ARG A 485 -4.63 1.47 -18.21
N VAL A 486 -5.61 2.29 -17.86
CA VAL A 486 -6.59 2.83 -18.80
C VAL A 486 -6.44 4.35 -18.84
N VAL A 487 -6.39 4.93 -20.04
CA VAL A 487 -6.37 6.38 -20.21
C VAL A 487 -7.73 6.93 -19.75
N PRO A 488 -7.77 7.84 -18.77
CA PRO A 488 -9.02 8.41 -18.31
C PRO A 488 -9.58 9.39 -19.34
N ARG A 489 -10.92 9.46 -19.43
CA ARG A 489 -11.64 10.40 -20.29
C ARG A 489 -11.55 11.84 -19.77
N ALA A 490 -11.32 12.01 -18.47
CA ALA A 490 -11.17 13.30 -17.81
C ALA A 490 -10.25 13.18 -16.58
N ILE A 491 -9.70 14.31 -16.13
CA ILE A 491 -8.98 14.43 -14.86
C ILE A 491 -9.79 15.38 -13.96
N PRO A 492 -10.67 14.83 -13.11
CA PRO A 492 -11.53 15.64 -12.26
C PRO A 492 -10.82 16.13 -10.99
N GLU A 493 -11.31 17.24 -10.44
CA GLU A 493 -10.87 17.77 -9.14
C GLU A 493 -11.37 16.89 -7.98
N TRP A 494 -10.62 16.92 -6.88
CA TRP A 494 -10.91 16.19 -5.65
C TRP A 494 -10.87 17.14 -4.45
N PRO A 495 -11.67 16.87 -3.41
CA PRO A 495 -11.66 17.66 -2.17
C PRO A 495 -10.33 17.50 -1.42
N GLU A 496 -9.96 18.52 -0.67
CA GLU A 496 -8.86 18.45 0.29
C GLU A 496 -9.37 17.86 1.62
N LEU A 497 -8.64 16.89 2.18
CA LEU A 497 -8.99 16.34 3.49
C LEU A 497 -8.59 17.32 4.60
N ARG A 498 -9.57 17.79 5.38
CA ARG A 498 -9.36 18.71 6.52
C ARG A 498 -8.85 18.02 7.78
N GLY A 499 -8.80 16.70 7.77
CA GLY A 499 -8.57 15.83 8.92
C GLY A 499 -9.07 14.41 8.63
N ARG A 500 -8.94 13.50 9.60
CA ARG A 500 -9.29 12.08 9.42
C ARG A 500 -10.77 11.79 9.66
N LYS A 501 -11.53 12.73 10.24
CA LYS A 501 -12.94 12.53 10.59
C LYS A 501 -13.84 12.36 9.38
N GLY A 502 -14.81 11.45 9.48
CA GLY A 502 -15.79 11.14 8.47
C GLY A 502 -17.08 10.62 9.08
N LEU A 503 -18.17 10.62 8.31
CA LEU A 503 -19.46 10.13 8.75
C LEU A 503 -20.03 9.05 7.83
N GLY A 504 -20.40 7.91 8.41
CA GLY A 504 -20.88 6.76 7.64
C GLY A 504 -22.40 6.74 7.42
N ALA A 505 -22.85 6.15 6.31
CA ALA A 505 -24.26 6.04 5.92
C ALA A 505 -25.01 7.38 5.74
N TRP A 506 -24.35 8.35 5.11
CA TRP A 506 -24.95 9.63 4.73
C TRP A 506 -26.14 9.44 3.76
N GLY A 507 -27.19 10.23 4.00
CA GLY A 507 -28.40 10.26 3.20
C GLY A 507 -29.40 11.28 3.75
N PRO A 508 -30.47 11.58 3.00
CA PRO A 508 -31.50 12.54 3.42
C PRO A 508 -32.18 12.13 4.72
N GLY A 509 -32.64 13.12 5.50
CA GLY A 509 -33.34 12.88 6.78
C GLY A 509 -32.43 12.67 7.99
N ARG A 510 -31.12 12.84 7.81
CA ARG A 510 -30.14 12.90 8.91
C ARG A 510 -29.83 14.35 9.28
N PRO A 511 -29.28 14.62 10.48
CA PRO A 511 -28.87 15.96 10.90
C PRO A 511 -27.72 16.48 10.01
N GLU A 512 -28.07 17.21 8.95
CA GLU A 512 -27.11 17.71 7.96
C GLU A 512 -26.10 18.68 8.59
N GLU A 513 -26.49 19.40 9.63
CA GLU A 513 -25.60 20.32 10.35
C GLU A 513 -24.41 19.61 11.00
N ASP A 514 -24.48 18.30 11.27
CA ASP A 514 -23.36 17.54 11.80
C ASP A 514 -22.20 17.42 10.81
N LEU A 515 -22.47 17.46 9.51
CA LEU A 515 -21.40 17.48 8.49
C LEU A 515 -20.50 18.71 8.66
N ASP A 516 -21.08 19.82 9.10
CA ASP A 516 -20.38 21.08 9.32
C ASP A 516 -19.80 21.16 10.74
N LEU A 517 -20.61 20.84 11.75
CA LEU A 517 -20.26 20.99 13.16
C LEU A 517 -19.20 20.01 13.65
N LEU A 518 -19.08 18.84 13.03
CA LEU A 518 -18.09 17.83 13.42
C LEU A 518 -16.77 17.98 12.67
N GLY A 519 -16.69 18.86 11.66
CA GLY A 519 -15.47 19.09 10.88
C GLY A 519 -15.02 17.81 10.15
N VAL A 520 -15.93 17.14 9.45
CA VAL A 520 -15.61 15.91 8.72
C VAL A 520 -15.05 16.22 7.34
N SER A 521 -14.20 15.32 6.83
CA SER A 521 -13.57 15.38 5.51
C SER A 521 -14.25 14.48 4.49
N GLY A 522 -15.07 13.52 4.93
CA GLY A 522 -15.73 12.62 4.01
C GLY A 522 -16.91 11.86 4.59
N VAL A 523 -17.67 11.24 3.68
CA VAL A 523 -18.86 10.46 4.00
C VAL A 523 -18.86 9.12 3.26
N THR A 524 -19.51 8.12 3.87
CA THR A 524 -19.89 6.90 3.14
C THR A 524 -21.37 6.89 2.76
N VAL A 525 -21.70 6.39 1.58
CA VAL A 525 -23.08 6.27 1.07
C VAL A 525 -23.32 4.84 0.57
N ASN A 526 -24.38 4.18 1.02
CA ASN A 526 -24.71 2.84 0.57
C ASN A 526 -25.52 2.90 -0.73
N ILE A 527 -25.09 2.14 -1.75
CA ILE A 527 -25.72 2.07 -3.06
C ILE A 527 -26.17 0.64 -3.31
N LEU A 528 -27.48 0.47 -3.50
CA LEU A 528 -28.08 -0.76 -3.98
C LEU A 528 -28.27 -0.66 -5.48
N LEU A 529 -27.49 -1.41 -6.25
CA LEU A 529 -27.41 -1.22 -7.71
C LEU A 529 -28.78 -1.37 -8.40
N ASP A 530 -29.63 -2.29 -7.94
CA ASP A 530 -30.97 -2.54 -8.49
C ASP A 530 -31.91 -1.32 -8.41
N THR A 531 -31.58 -0.34 -7.57
CA THR A 531 -32.36 0.89 -7.41
C THR A 531 -32.24 1.81 -8.62
N PHE A 532 -31.11 1.77 -9.32
CA PHE A 532 -30.73 2.77 -10.33
C PHE A 532 -30.85 2.28 -11.78
N ILE A 533 -30.98 0.97 -11.99
CA ILE A 533 -30.98 0.35 -13.32
C ILE A 533 -32.16 -0.60 -13.50
N ALA A 534 -32.63 -0.72 -14.74
CA ALA A 534 -33.64 -1.67 -15.18
C ALA A 534 -33.28 -2.26 -16.55
N SER A 535 -33.81 -3.45 -16.81
CA SER A 535 -33.65 -4.21 -18.06
C SER A 535 -34.72 -3.93 -19.11
N GLU A 536 -35.79 -3.21 -18.73
CA GLU A 536 -36.94 -2.87 -19.58
C GLU A 536 -37.30 -1.38 -19.51
N PRO A 537 -37.88 -0.81 -20.58
CA PRO A 537 -38.35 0.58 -20.59
C PRO A 537 -39.51 0.80 -19.60
N GLY A 538 -39.70 2.05 -19.17
CA GLY A 538 -40.81 2.41 -18.29
C GLY A 538 -40.85 3.91 -17.97
N PRO A 539 -41.91 4.39 -17.30
CA PRO A 539 -42.03 5.79 -16.89
C PRO A 539 -40.87 6.22 -15.98
N GLY A 540 -40.29 7.40 -16.24
CA GLY A 540 -39.14 7.92 -15.48
C GLY A 540 -37.87 7.09 -15.64
N ARG A 541 -37.72 6.43 -16.80
CA ARG A 541 -36.50 5.70 -17.14
C ARG A 541 -35.89 6.20 -18.44
N THR A 542 -34.57 6.46 -18.42
CA THR A 542 -33.80 6.90 -19.58
C THR A 542 -32.97 5.75 -20.15
N ALA A 543 -33.08 5.50 -21.46
CA ALA A 543 -32.31 4.45 -22.12
C ALA A 543 -30.82 4.83 -22.27
N PHE A 544 -29.92 3.87 -22.07
CA PHE A 544 -28.49 4.00 -22.33
C PHE A 544 -27.89 2.67 -22.82
N GLU A 545 -26.77 2.73 -23.53
CA GLU A 545 -26.09 1.55 -24.07
C GLU A 545 -24.90 1.16 -23.18
N SER A 546 -24.83 -0.10 -22.77
CA SER A 546 -23.69 -0.64 -22.03
C SER A 546 -23.55 -2.15 -22.29
N ALA A 547 -22.30 -2.62 -22.37
CA ALA A 547 -21.95 -4.02 -22.65
C ALA A 547 -22.70 -4.60 -23.87
N GLY A 548 -22.93 -3.76 -24.90
CA GLY A 548 -23.59 -4.14 -26.15
C GLY A 548 -25.11 -4.32 -26.07
N ARG A 549 -25.75 -3.83 -25.00
CA ARG A 549 -27.20 -3.91 -24.79
C ARG A 549 -27.76 -2.56 -24.32
N THR A 550 -29.02 -2.29 -24.65
CA THR A 550 -29.79 -1.20 -24.06
C THR A 550 -30.26 -1.53 -22.64
N TRP A 551 -29.93 -0.66 -21.70
CA TRP A 551 -30.42 -0.64 -20.32
C TRP A 551 -31.17 0.66 -20.03
N TYR A 552 -31.82 0.74 -18.87
CA TYR A 552 -32.67 1.87 -18.51
C TYR A 552 -32.32 2.40 -17.12
N ALA A 553 -31.86 3.64 -17.05
CA ALA A 553 -31.56 4.35 -15.82
C ALA A 553 -32.85 4.80 -15.14
N ASN A 554 -32.94 4.68 -13.81
CA ASN A 554 -34.08 5.16 -13.04
C ASN A 554 -33.88 6.62 -12.63
N ASP A 555 -34.48 7.55 -13.37
CA ASP A 555 -34.23 8.99 -13.24
C ASP A 555 -34.58 9.49 -11.83
N ASN A 556 -35.73 9.09 -11.30
CA ASN A 556 -36.17 9.50 -9.95
C ASN A 556 -35.22 9.02 -8.86
N ALA A 557 -34.62 7.84 -9.02
CA ALA A 557 -33.64 7.33 -8.06
C ALA A 557 -32.32 8.09 -8.15
N LEU A 558 -31.86 8.36 -9.37
CA LEU A 558 -30.65 9.15 -9.61
C LEU A 558 -30.80 10.57 -9.07
N GLU A 559 -31.93 11.25 -9.30
CA GLU A 559 -32.18 12.60 -8.76
C GLU A 559 -32.10 12.67 -7.23
N ARG A 560 -32.53 11.62 -6.51
CA ARG A 560 -32.38 11.55 -5.04
C ARG A 560 -30.93 11.34 -4.61
N LEU A 561 -30.17 10.54 -5.36
CA LEU A 561 -28.75 10.35 -5.10
C LEU A 561 -27.97 11.63 -5.44
N ASP A 562 -28.31 12.34 -6.52
CA ASP A 562 -27.73 13.64 -6.86
C ASP A 562 -27.87 14.62 -5.69
N GLN A 563 -29.05 14.72 -5.08
CA GLN A 563 -29.25 15.61 -3.92
C GLN A 563 -28.30 15.27 -2.77
N THR A 564 -28.10 13.97 -2.52
CA THR A 564 -27.21 13.48 -1.46
C THR A 564 -25.75 13.83 -1.75
N LEU A 565 -25.31 13.62 -2.99
CA LEU A 565 -23.93 13.83 -3.43
C LEU A 565 -23.62 15.32 -3.65
N LEU A 566 -24.58 16.12 -4.10
CA LEU A 566 -24.47 17.58 -4.18
C LEU A 566 -24.36 18.21 -2.80
N ALA A 567 -25.07 17.69 -1.79
CA ALA A 567 -24.93 18.16 -0.42
C ALA A 567 -23.52 17.91 0.15
N ALA A 568 -22.89 16.79 -0.23
CA ALA A 568 -21.49 16.49 0.09
C ALA A 568 -20.52 17.38 -0.70
N ALA A 569 -20.75 17.55 -2.01
CA ALA A 569 -19.91 18.37 -2.87
C ALA A 569 -19.89 19.85 -2.45
N ARG A 570 -21.03 20.43 -2.04
CA ARG A 570 -21.10 21.82 -1.52
C ARG A 570 -20.25 22.06 -0.28
N ARG A 571 -19.89 20.97 0.42
CA ARG A 571 -19.08 20.99 1.64
C ARG A 571 -17.66 20.52 1.41
N ASP A 572 -17.28 20.29 0.16
CA ASP A 572 -15.97 19.74 -0.20
C ASP A 572 -15.67 18.44 0.56
N LEU A 573 -16.62 17.50 0.53
CA LEU A 573 -16.49 16.21 1.21
C LEU A 573 -16.11 15.10 0.23
N LEU A 574 -15.12 14.30 0.62
CA LEU A 574 -14.79 13.06 -0.06
C LEU A 574 -15.93 12.05 0.13
N VAL A 575 -16.40 11.48 -0.98
CA VAL A 575 -17.48 10.50 -0.99
C VAL A 575 -16.93 9.12 -1.34
N SER A 576 -17.10 8.17 -0.43
CA SER A 576 -16.90 6.74 -0.68
C SER A 576 -18.26 6.05 -0.76
N VAL A 577 -18.51 5.24 -1.78
CA VAL A 577 -19.78 4.50 -1.90
C VAL A 577 -19.59 3.03 -1.59
N ILE A 578 -20.50 2.43 -0.82
CA ILE A 578 -20.54 0.98 -0.58
C ILE A 578 -21.50 0.37 -1.60
N ILE A 579 -20.96 -0.41 -2.53
CA ILE A 579 -21.72 -1.04 -3.61
C ILE A 579 -22.32 -2.35 -3.13
N LEU A 580 -23.64 -2.49 -3.22
CA LEU A 580 -24.38 -3.65 -2.72
C LEU A 580 -25.25 -4.24 -3.84
N VAL A 581 -25.31 -5.57 -3.88
CA VAL A 581 -26.20 -6.33 -4.77
C VAL A 581 -27.21 -7.09 -3.91
N ARG A 582 -28.50 -6.88 -4.17
CA ARG A 582 -29.56 -7.61 -3.48
C ARG A 582 -29.64 -9.05 -3.99
N GLN A 583 -30.20 -9.92 -3.16
CA GLN A 583 -30.72 -11.20 -3.62
C GLN A 583 -31.64 -11.02 -4.84
N ALA A 584 -31.58 -11.95 -5.80
CA ALA A 584 -32.39 -11.89 -7.01
C ALA A 584 -33.89 -11.75 -6.71
N ASN A 585 -34.36 -12.44 -5.65
CA ASN A 585 -35.74 -12.41 -5.17
C ASN A 585 -36.10 -11.14 -4.36
N ALA A 586 -35.16 -10.22 -4.13
CA ALA A 586 -35.40 -8.91 -3.52
C ALA A 586 -35.30 -7.75 -4.53
N CYS A 587 -34.77 -7.99 -5.73
CA CYS A 587 -34.71 -6.99 -6.80
C CYS A 587 -36.10 -6.71 -7.41
N ALA A 588 -36.45 -5.45 -7.59
CA ALA A 588 -37.72 -5.07 -8.23
C ALA A 588 -37.78 -5.53 -9.69
N ASP A 589 -36.68 -5.36 -10.43
CA ASP A 589 -36.48 -5.99 -11.73
C ASP A 589 -35.92 -7.41 -11.53
N ARG A 590 -36.78 -8.41 -11.74
CA ARG A 590 -36.41 -9.83 -11.60
C ARG A 590 -35.41 -10.30 -12.65
N ALA A 591 -35.49 -9.79 -13.87
CA ALA A 591 -34.60 -10.21 -14.95
C ALA A 591 -33.18 -9.70 -14.70
N TRP A 592 -33.04 -8.41 -14.34
CA TRP A 592 -31.75 -7.85 -13.94
C TRP A 592 -31.22 -8.54 -12.67
N GLY A 593 -32.06 -8.70 -11.64
CA GLY A 593 -31.69 -9.36 -10.38
C GLY A 593 -31.21 -10.80 -10.55
N THR A 594 -31.86 -11.58 -11.42
CA THR A 594 -31.46 -12.96 -11.73
C THR A 594 -30.15 -13.03 -12.50
N ALA A 595 -29.89 -12.06 -13.39
CA ALA A 595 -28.63 -12.01 -14.13
C ALA A 595 -27.45 -11.66 -13.22
N VAL A 596 -27.59 -10.60 -12.41
CA VAL A 596 -26.49 -10.03 -11.63
C VAL A 596 -26.17 -10.82 -10.35
N ALA A 597 -27.13 -11.52 -9.74
CA ALA A 597 -26.89 -12.20 -8.47
C ALA A 597 -26.12 -13.51 -8.69
N HIS A 598 -25.10 -13.79 -7.87
CA HIS A 598 -24.35 -15.04 -7.99
C HIS A 598 -25.29 -16.26 -7.90
N PRO A 599 -25.26 -17.20 -8.85
CA PRO A 599 -26.28 -18.26 -8.97
C PRO A 599 -26.27 -19.24 -7.80
N ALA A 600 -25.12 -19.40 -7.12
CA ALA A 600 -25.00 -20.24 -5.93
C ALA A 600 -25.42 -19.54 -4.62
N ALA A 601 -25.84 -18.27 -4.67
CA ALA A 601 -26.20 -17.54 -3.46
C ALA A 601 -27.39 -18.20 -2.74
N THR A 602 -27.31 -18.33 -1.41
CA THR A 602 -28.38 -18.91 -0.59
C THR A 602 -29.27 -17.81 0.00
N PRO A 603 -30.53 -18.11 0.35
CA PRO A 603 -31.43 -17.13 0.98
C PRO A 603 -30.97 -16.60 2.35
N ASP A 604 -29.95 -17.22 2.95
CA ASP A 604 -29.39 -16.80 4.25
C ASP A 604 -28.61 -15.49 4.17
N GLY A 605 -28.11 -15.13 2.98
CA GLY A 605 -27.38 -13.88 2.76
C GLY A 605 -28.30 -12.67 2.62
N ILE A 606 -27.89 -11.53 3.16
CA ILE A 606 -28.56 -10.23 3.02
C ILE A 606 -28.25 -9.61 1.65
N PHE A 607 -26.98 -9.65 1.26
CA PHE A 607 -26.49 -9.23 -0.06
C PHE A 607 -25.72 -10.38 -0.71
N VAL A 608 -25.48 -10.26 -2.01
CA VAL A 608 -24.89 -11.33 -2.84
C VAL A 608 -23.66 -10.83 -3.57
N MET A 609 -22.73 -11.75 -3.84
CA MET A 609 -21.67 -11.51 -4.82
C MET A 609 -22.31 -11.27 -6.20
N PRO A 610 -21.81 -10.36 -7.04
CA PRO A 610 -22.21 -10.30 -8.44
C PRO A 610 -21.82 -11.58 -9.19
N ASN A 611 -22.65 -11.98 -10.13
CA ASN A 611 -22.41 -13.11 -11.02
C ASN A 611 -21.36 -12.74 -12.05
N VAL A 612 -20.10 -12.94 -11.68
CA VAL A 612 -18.95 -12.81 -12.57
C VAL A 612 -18.69 -14.07 -13.40
N GLU A 613 -19.54 -15.10 -13.31
CA GLU A 613 -19.39 -16.38 -14.00
C GLU A 613 -20.23 -16.49 -15.28
N SER A 614 -21.02 -15.47 -15.62
CA SER A 614 -21.75 -15.42 -16.89
C SER A 614 -21.63 -14.06 -17.58
N ARG A 615 -21.78 -14.07 -18.91
CA ARG A 615 -21.77 -12.85 -19.73
C ARG A 615 -22.90 -11.92 -19.35
N GLU A 616 -24.09 -12.47 -19.11
CA GLU A 616 -25.28 -11.72 -18.73
C GLU A 616 -25.11 -11.05 -17.37
N GLY A 617 -24.49 -11.75 -16.41
CA GLY A 617 -24.21 -11.21 -15.08
C GLY A 617 -23.18 -10.09 -15.11
N ILE A 618 -22.09 -10.28 -15.86
CA ILE A 618 -21.07 -9.24 -16.08
C ILE A 618 -21.69 -8.02 -16.77
N ALA A 619 -22.47 -8.22 -17.84
CA ALA A 619 -23.12 -7.12 -18.55
C ALA A 619 -24.08 -6.33 -17.65
N ALA A 620 -24.89 -7.01 -16.84
CA ALA A 620 -25.80 -6.37 -15.88
C ALA A 620 -25.04 -5.57 -14.80
N TYR A 621 -23.94 -6.13 -14.29
CA TYR A 621 -23.10 -5.52 -13.26
C TYR A 621 -22.35 -4.29 -13.79
N VAL A 622 -21.65 -4.44 -14.93
CA VAL A 622 -20.90 -3.36 -15.59
C VAL A 622 -21.84 -2.22 -15.98
N ALA A 623 -23.04 -2.49 -16.51
CA ALA A 623 -23.99 -1.44 -16.87
C ALA A 623 -24.44 -0.59 -15.68
N ALA A 624 -24.65 -1.21 -14.53
CA ALA A 624 -25.01 -0.48 -13.32
C ALA A 624 -23.85 0.38 -12.80
N LEU A 625 -22.62 -0.14 -12.86
CA LEU A 625 -21.43 0.59 -12.46
C LEU A 625 -21.11 1.74 -13.42
N GLU A 626 -21.18 1.53 -14.73
CA GLU A 626 -20.93 2.56 -15.76
C GLU A 626 -21.93 3.70 -15.63
N LEU A 627 -23.22 3.40 -15.43
CA LEU A 627 -24.25 4.42 -15.22
C LEU A 627 -23.88 5.38 -14.08
N LEU A 628 -23.42 4.83 -12.96
CA LEU A 628 -23.03 5.61 -11.79
C LEU A 628 -21.68 6.32 -12.00
N ALA A 629 -20.68 5.63 -12.55
CA ALA A 629 -19.34 6.18 -12.76
C ALA A 629 -19.37 7.32 -13.78
N GLU A 630 -20.08 7.19 -14.89
CA GLU A 630 -20.23 8.25 -15.89
C GLU A 630 -20.94 9.46 -15.31
N ARG A 631 -22.02 9.27 -14.54
CA ARG A 631 -22.81 10.36 -13.96
C ARG A 631 -22.07 11.12 -12.85
N TYR A 632 -21.43 10.41 -11.93
CA TYR A 632 -20.84 10.99 -10.72
C TYR A 632 -19.34 11.23 -10.80
N THR A 633 -18.81 11.23 -12.02
CA THR A 633 -17.43 11.62 -12.31
C THR A 633 -17.36 12.75 -13.34
N ARG A 634 -18.51 13.35 -13.69
CA ARG A 634 -18.59 14.45 -14.66
C ARG A 634 -17.70 15.62 -14.21
N PRO A 635 -16.90 16.21 -15.12
CA PRO A 635 -16.01 17.33 -14.76
C PRO A 635 -16.74 18.55 -14.21
N ASP A 636 -18.00 18.77 -14.60
CA ASP A 636 -18.82 19.89 -14.13
C ASP A 636 -19.42 19.69 -12.73
N ASN A 637 -19.25 18.49 -12.14
CA ASN A 637 -19.78 18.10 -10.83
C ASN A 637 -21.29 18.37 -10.66
N SER A 638 -22.07 18.42 -11.76
CA SER A 638 -23.45 18.91 -11.72
C SER A 638 -24.42 17.98 -10.99
N CYS A 639 -24.00 16.73 -10.75
CA CYS A 639 -24.76 15.68 -10.06
C CYS A 639 -24.13 15.29 -8.72
N GLY A 640 -23.13 16.04 -8.25
CA GLY A 640 -22.24 15.60 -7.18
C GLY A 640 -21.26 14.52 -7.66
N ARG A 641 -20.52 13.93 -6.72
CA ARG A 641 -19.35 13.12 -7.04
C ARG A 641 -19.19 11.86 -6.19
N ILE A 642 -18.64 10.81 -6.79
CA ILE A 642 -18.13 9.61 -6.11
C ILE A 642 -16.62 9.55 -6.33
N HIS A 643 -15.85 9.33 -5.26
CA HIS A 643 -14.38 9.33 -5.29
C HIS A 643 -13.82 7.91 -5.13
N HIS A 644 -14.37 7.14 -4.19
CA HIS A 644 -13.94 5.78 -3.91
C HIS A 644 -15.11 4.80 -3.88
N TRP A 645 -14.81 3.55 -4.22
CA TRP A 645 -15.79 2.49 -4.42
C TRP A 645 -15.47 1.32 -3.49
N ILE A 646 -16.16 1.26 -2.37
CA ILE A 646 -16.08 0.15 -1.41
C ILE A 646 -16.90 -1.00 -1.97
N MET A 647 -16.21 -2.10 -2.24
CA MET A 647 -16.79 -3.20 -2.99
C MET A 647 -17.41 -4.21 -2.05
N HIS A 648 -18.74 -4.23 -2.08
CA HIS A 648 -19.59 -5.05 -1.21
C HIS A 648 -19.38 -4.71 0.27
N ASN A 649 -20.06 -5.44 1.16
CA ASN A 649 -19.91 -5.24 2.59
C ASN A 649 -19.24 -6.45 3.23
N GLU A 650 -18.27 -6.19 4.11
CA GLU A 650 -17.60 -7.18 4.96
C GLU A 650 -17.34 -8.51 4.25
N VAL A 651 -16.55 -8.49 3.18
CA VAL A 651 -16.46 -9.62 2.24
C VAL A 651 -15.89 -10.89 2.88
N ASN A 652 -15.11 -10.76 3.95
CA ASN A 652 -14.65 -11.90 4.73
C ASN A 652 -15.79 -12.59 5.50
N SER A 653 -16.86 -11.86 5.84
CA SER A 653 -18.16 -12.39 6.26
C SER A 653 -19.14 -12.59 5.09
N GLY A 654 -18.60 -13.05 3.96
CA GLY A 654 -19.31 -13.20 2.70
C GLY A 654 -20.59 -14.03 2.77
N TRP A 655 -20.70 -15.02 3.67
CA TRP A 655 -21.95 -15.78 3.82
C TRP A 655 -23.16 -14.89 4.16
N VAL A 656 -22.96 -13.84 4.96
CA VAL A 656 -24.01 -12.91 5.39
C VAL A 656 -24.12 -11.74 4.42
N TRP A 657 -22.98 -11.14 4.07
CA TRP A 657 -22.96 -9.81 3.45
C TRP A 657 -22.54 -9.77 1.98
N THR A 658 -22.06 -10.87 1.40
CA THR A 658 -21.67 -10.95 -0.02
C THR A 658 -21.80 -12.41 -0.49
N ASN A 659 -22.99 -12.99 -0.37
CA ASN A 659 -23.19 -14.43 -0.47
C ASN A 659 -22.93 -14.95 -1.90
N ALA A 660 -22.12 -16.01 -1.99
CA ALA A 660 -21.78 -16.71 -3.23
C ALA A 660 -21.95 -18.24 -3.07
N GLY A 661 -22.78 -18.67 -2.11
CA GLY A 661 -22.85 -20.06 -1.68
C GLY A 661 -21.61 -20.52 -0.90
N ARG A 662 -21.47 -21.83 -0.72
CA ARG A 662 -20.30 -22.42 -0.03
C ARG A 662 -19.08 -22.36 -0.95
N GLN A 663 -18.03 -21.66 -0.51
CA GLN A 663 -16.79 -21.48 -1.24
C GLN A 663 -15.58 -21.77 -0.33
N SER A 664 -14.45 -22.15 -0.94
CA SER A 664 -13.15 -22.03 -0.28
C SER A 664 -12.73 -20.55 -0.19
N THR A 665 -11.79 -20.20 0.68
CA THR A 665 -11.23 -18.83 0.74
C THR A 665 -10.69 -18.38 -0.62
N LEU A 666 -9.91 -19.25 -1.29
CA LEU A 666 -9.29 -18.91 -2.57
C LEU A 666 -10.33 -18.81 -3.69
N GLY A 667 -11.30 -19.72 -3.76
CA GLY A 667 -12.40 -19.66 -4.72
C GLY A 667 -13.30 -18.44 -4.54
N PHE A 668 -13.62 -18.06 -3.30
CA PHE A 668 -14.34 -16.83 -3.01
C PHE A 668 -13.54 -15.59 -3.41
N THR A 669 -12.23 -15.60 -3.12
CA THR A 669 -11.35 -14.46 -3.46
C THR A 669 -11.17 -14.30 -4.97
N ASP A 670 -11.20 -15.37 -5.77
CA ASP A 670 -11.22 -15.26 -7.25
C ASP A 670 -12.47 -14.53 -7.77
N LEU A 671 -13.65 -14.93 -7.28
CA LEU A 671 -14.91 -14.27 -7.62
C LEU A 671 -14.88 -12.79 -7.23
N PHE A 672 -14.42 -12.50 -6.02
CA PHE A 672 -14.29 -11.14 -5.52
C PHE A 672 -13.26 -10.32 -6.32
N HIS A 673 -12.08 -10.90 -6.62
CA HIS A 673 -11.04 -10.27 -7.43
C HIS A 673 -11.58 -9.87 -8.80
N ARG A 674 -12.30 -10.76 -9.49
CA ARG A 674 -12.94 -10.47 -10.78
C ARG A 674 -13.99 -9.36 -10.66
N SER A 675 -14.77 -9.34 -9.58
CA SER A 675 -15.74 -8.28 -9.29
C SER A 675 -15.05 -6.91 -9.14
N ILE A 676 -13.99 -6.81 -8.34
CA ILE A 676 -13.29 -5.53 -8.11
C ILE A 676 -12.44 -5.12 -9.32
N ARG A 677 -11.97 -6.06 -10.14
CA ARG A 677 -11.30 -5.78 -11.43
C ARG A 677 -12.24 -5.15 -12.43
N LEU A 678 -13.46 -5.70 -12.57
CA LEU A 678 -14.49 -5.11 -13.42
C LEU A 678 -14.83 -3.70 -12.96
N THR A 679 -15.00 -3.47 -11.65
CA THR A 679 -15.22 -2.11 -11.15
C THR A 679 -14.04 -1.19 -11.42
N HIS A 680 -12.82 -1.64 -11.18
CA HIS A 680 -11.60 -0.88 -11.47
C HIS A 680 -11.53 -0.49 -12.97
N ALA A 681 -11.88 -1.43 -13.87
CA ALA A 681 -11.98 -1.19 -15.32
C ALA A 681 -13.00 -0.11 -15.67
N VAL A 682 -14.13 -0.08 -14.97
CA VAL A 682 -15.16 0.95 -15.16
C VAL A 682 -14.67 2.30 -14.64
N ILE A 683 -14.30 2.39 -13.36
CA ILE A 683 -14.12 3.69 -12.69
C ILE A 683 -12.88 4.45 -13.20
N ARG A 684 -11.80 3.74 -13.57
CA ARG A 684 -10.57 4.40 -14.03
C ARG A 684 -10.64 4.96 -15.44
N GLN A 685 -11.66 4.59 -16.20
CA GLN A 685 -11.98 5.30 -17.43
C GLN A 685 -12.45 6.73 -17.15
N TYR A 686 -12.97 7.03 -15.96
CA TYR A 686 -13.55 8.34 -15.64
C TYR A 686 -12.71 9.13 -14.64
N ASP A 687 -11.98 8.47 -13.73
CA ASP A 687 -11.14 9.10 -12.72
C ASP A 687 -9.82 8.34 -12.50
N PRO A 688 -8.66 8.94 -12.81
CA PRO A 688 -7.35 8.33 -12.60
C PRO A 688 -6.90 8.32 -11.13
N ARG A 689 -7.72 8.76 -10.17
CA ARG A 689 -7.47 8.61 -8.73
C ARG A 689 -8.53 7.77 -8.02
N ALA A 690 -9.61 7.37 -8.72
CA ALA A 690 -10.62 6.50 -8.13
C ALA A 690 -10.02 5.13 -7.84
N GLN A 691 -10.40 4.58 -6.69
CA GLN A 691 -9.90 3.30 -6.18
C GLN A 691 -11.07 2.42 -5.75
N VAL A 692 -10.84 1.11 -5.85
CA VAL A 692 -11.70 0.10 -5.25
C VAL A 692 -11.19 -0.26 -3.86
N PHE A 693 -12.09 -0.39 -2.90
CA PHE A 693 -11.76 -0.73 -1.52
C PHE A 693 -12.31 -2.11 -1.17
N VAL A 694 -11.48 -2.92 -0.51
CA VAL A 694 -11.84 -4.25 0.01
C VAL A 694 -12.44 -4.08 1.40
N SER A 695 -13.74 -4.30 1.56
CA SER A 695 -14.43 -4.16 2.86
C SER A 695 -14.21 -5.38 3.75
N LEU A 696 -13.71 -5.18 4.96
CA LEU A 696 -13.35 -6.25 5.90
C LEU A 696 -13.91 -5.96 7.29
N ASP A 697 -14.49 -6.96 7.93
CA ASP A 697 -14.87 -6.87 9.34
C ASP A 697 -13.68 -7.12 10.29
N HIS A 698 -13.92 -7.04 11.60
CA HIS A 698 -12.88 -7.19 12.62
C HIS A 698 -12.29 -8.62 12.74
N HIS A 699 -12.83 -9.64 12.07
CA HIS A 699 -12.33 -11.02 12.11
C HIS A 699 -11.08 -11.18 11.22
N TRP A 700 -9.91 -11.18 11.86
CA TRP A 700 -8.62 -11.18 11.17
C TRP A 700 -8.13 -12.58 10.79
N THR A 701 -7.70 -13.39 11.77
CA THR A 701 -7.42 -14.83 11.58
C THR A 701 -8.60 -15.71 12.03
N SER A 702 -9.51 -15.17 12.84
CA SER A 702 -10.79 -15.81 13.16
C SER A 702 -11.80 -15.61 12.02
N ARG A 703 -13.02 -16.15 12.19
CA ARG A 703 -14.13 -16.02 11.24
C ARG A 703 -15.43 -15.81 11.99
N HIS A 704 -16.37 -15.10 11.38
CA HIS A 704 -17.70 -14.84 11.95
C HIS A 704 -18.49 -16.13 12.21
N ASN A 705 -18.49 -17.05 11.25
CA ASN A 705 -19.03 -18.40 11.37
C ASN A 705 -18.27 -19.39 10.46
N GLU A 706 -18.66 -20.66 10.46
CA GLU A 706 -18.02 -21.73 9.68
C GLU A 706 -18.07 -21.57 8.15
N HIS A 707 -18.91 -20.67 7.63
CA HIS A 707 -19.03 -20.35 6.20
C HIS A 707 -18.29 -19.06 5.81
N CYS A 708 -17.70 -18.37 6.78
CA CYS A 708 -16.95 -17.11 6.57
C CYS A 708 -15.43 -17.35 6.63
N PHE A 709 -14.68 -16.30 6.29
CA PHE A 709 -13.23 -16.32 6.12
C PHE A 709 -12.57 -15.33 7.08
N GLY A 710 -11.29 -15.56 7.39
CA GLY A 710 -10.48 -14.54 8.06
C GLY A 710 -10.01 -13.50 7.05
N ALA A 711 -10.10 -12.22 7.41
CA ALA A 711 -9.70 -11.10 6.57
C ALA A 711 -8.25 -11.22 6.06
N ARG A 712 -7.33 -11.70 6.89
CA ARG A 712 -5.92 -11.94 6.49
C ARG A 712 -5.82 -12.87 5.29
N SER A 713 -6.57 -13.98 5.32
CA SER A 713 -6.53 -15.01 4.28
C SER A 713 -7.11 -14.54 2.94
N ILE A 714 -8.11 -13.64 2.98
CA ILE A 714 -8.64 -12.96 1.80
C ILE A 714 -7.58 -12.04 1.21
N LEU A 715 -6.93 -11.21 2.05
CA LEU A 715 -5.89 -10.28 1.58
C LEU A 715 -4.65 -11.01 1.02
N GLU A 716 -4.19 -12.08 1.67
CA GLU A 716 -3.08 -12.91 1.17
C GLU A 716 -3.42 -13.56 -0.18
N SER A 717 -4.63 -14.10 -0.32
CA SER A 717 -5.11 -14.65 -1.60
C SER A 717 -5.22 -13.58 -2.68
N LEU A 718 -5.71 -12.38 -2.31
CA LEU A 718 -5.85 -11.26 -3.24
C LEU A 718 -4.50 -10.75 -3.73
N LEU A 719 -3.50 -10.65 -2.84
CA LEU A 719 -2.12 -10.32 -3.19
C LEU A 719 -1.53 -11.37 -4.14
N ALA A 720 -1.72 -12.66 -3.84
CA ALA A 720 -1.24 -13.75 -4.70
C ALA A 720 -1.86 -13.71 -6.10
N ILE A 721 -3.17 -13.49 -6.22
CA ILE A 721 -3.85 -13.36 -7.51
C ILE A 721 -3.37 -12.09 -8.24
N SER A 722 -3.30 -10.95 -7.54
CA SER A 722 -2.88 -9.67 -8.15
C SER A 722 -1.46 -9.73 -8.68
N ALA A 723 -0.55 -10.40 -7.98
CA ALA A 723 0.83 -10.59 -8.44
C ALA A 723 0.95 -11.41 -9.74
N ARG A 724 0.01 -12.35 -9.99
CA ARG A 724 0.00 -13.17 -11.21
C ARG A 724 -0.78 -12.55 -12.35
N GLU A 725 -1.87 -11.84 -12.05
CA GLU A 725 -2.79 -11.29 -13.06
C GLU A 725 -2.59 -9.79 -13.36
N GLY A 726 -1.49 -9.21 -12.87
CA GLY A 726 -1.09 -7.81 -13.02
C GLY A 726 -1.59 -6.94 -11.88
N ASP A 727 -0.73 -6.40 -11.02
CA ASP A 727 -1.16 -5.68 -9.82
C ASP A 727 -1.92 -4.37 -10.15
N PHE A 728 -2.77 -3.90 -9.24
CA PHE A 728 -3.61 -2.72 -9.42
C PHE A 728 -3.91 -2.04 -8.09
N ASP A 729 -4.32 -0.77 -8.17
CA ASP A 729 -4.40 0.13 -7.03
C ASP A 729 -5.68 -0.02 -6.21
N TRP A 730 -5.90 -1.22 -5.66
CA TRP A 730 -6.92 -1.47 -4.64
C TRP A 730 -6.44 -1.07 -3.24
N ALA A 731 -7.40 -0.66 -2.42
CA ALA A 731 -7.24 -0.20 -1.04
C ALA A 731 -8.08 -1.04 -0.05
N VAL A 732 -7.96 -0.78 1.25
CA VAL A 732 -8.67 -1.52 2.31
C VAL A 732 -9.70 -0.63 3.01
N ALA A 733 -10.91 -1.15 3.16
CA ALA A 733 -12.00 -0.59 3.95
C ALA A 733 -12.21 -1.47 5.20
N HIS A 734 -11.57 -1.15 6.32
CA HIS A 734 -11.61 -2.02 7.51
C HIS A 734 -12.62 -1.55 8.55
N HIS A 735 -13.37 -2.47 9.16
CA HIS A 735 -14.44 -2.20 10.14
C HIS A 735 -14.03 -2.70 11.54
N PRO A 736 -13.19 -1.94 12.29
CA PRO A 736 -12.61 -2.39 13.56
C PRO A 736 -13.59 -2.22 14.73
N TYR A 737 -14.72 -2.92 14.72
CA TYR A 737 -15.60 -2.93 15.89
C TYR A 737 -14.93 -3.57 17.11
N PRO A 738 -15.40 -3.26 18.35
CA PRO A 738 -15.00 -3.99 19.54
C PRO A 738 -15.30 -5.48 19.39
N GLN A 739 -14.50 -6.33 20.05
CA GLN A 739 -14.65 -7.79 19.90
C GLN A 739 -16.05 -8.30 20.24
N ASN A 740 -16.72 -7.61 21.17
CA ASN A 740 -18.13 -7.73 21.51
C ASN A 740 -18.81 -6.39 21.19
N LEU A 741 -19.69 -6.38 20.19
CA LEU A 741 -20.40 -5.19 19.72
C LEU A 741 -21.16 -4.45 20.83
N PHE A 742 -21.59 -5.14 21.89
CA PHE A 742 -22.33 -4.52 22.99
C PHE A 742 -21.43 -3.86 24.04
N GLU A 743 -20.12 -4.05 24.00
CA GLU A 743 -19.16 -3.56 24.99
C GLU A 743 -18.30 -2.42 24.41
N PRO A 744 -18.53 -1.15 24.80
CA PRO A 744 -17.75 -0.02 24.28
C PRO A 744 -16.30 0.04 24.80
N ARG A 745 -15.96 -0.70 25.87
CA ARG A 745 -14.63 -0.66 26.48
C ARG A 745 -13.62 -1.50 25.69
N THR A 746 -13.39 -1.14 24.42
CA THR A 746 -12.52 -1.85 23.47
C THR A 746 -11.07 -2.02 23.97
N TRP A 747 -10.60 -1.16 24.88
CA TRP A 747 -9.31 -1.34 25.54
C TRP A 747 -9.19 -2.63 26.37
N ARG A 748 -10.32 -3.32 26.61
CA ARG A 748 -10.39 -4.63 27.28
C ARG A 748 -10.46 -5.83 26.33
N ASP A 749 -10.42 -5.61 25.01
CA ASP A 749 -10.58 -6.67 24.01
C ASP A 749 -9.43 -7.68 24.03
N ASP A 750 -9.57 -8.83 24.67
CA ASP A 750 -8.53 -9.85 24.83
C ASP A 750 -8.27 -10.74 23.61
N HIS A 751 -9.17 -10.74 22.61
CA HIS A 751 -8.96 -11.39 21.31
C HIS A 751 -8.14 -10.51 20.33
N ALA A 752 -7.82 -9.28 20.72
CA ALA A 752 -7.05 -8.30 19.95
C ALA A 752 -5.62 -8.20 20.50
N THR A 753 -4.74 -9.07 20.00
CA THR A 753 -3.33 -9.15 20.40
C THR A 753 -2.43 -8.37 19.44
N PRO A 754 -1.24 -7.91 19.85
CA PRO A 754 -0.28 -7.24 18.96
C PRO A 754 0.58 -8.26 18.20
N SER A 755 -0.08 -9.07 17.38
CA SER A 755 0.51 -10.12 16.56
C SER A 755 -0.21 -10.17 15.23
N PHE A 756 0.50 -10.47 14.14
CA PHE A 756 -0.13 -10.74 12.84
C PHE A 756 -1.06 -11.96 12.86
N ASP A 757 -0.96 -12.82 13.88
CA ASP A 757 -1.83 -13.98 14.07
C ASP A 757 -3.04 -13.69 14.98
N THR A 758 -3.25 -12.43 15.38
CA THR A 758 -4.38 -12.03 16.23
C THR A 758 -5.72 -12.49 15.67
N GLU A 759 -6.62 -12.95 16.54
CA GLU A 759 -7.94 -13.44 16.10
C GLU A 759 -8.78 -12.32 15.50
N LYS A 760 -8.71 -11.13 16.11
CA LYS A 760 -9.43 -9.94 15.68
C LYS A 760 -8.51 -8.72 15.57
N ILE A 761 -8.84 -7.83 14.65
CA ILE A 761 -8.35 -6.45 14.61
C ILE A 761 -9.50 -5.55 15.04
N THR A 762 -9.41 -5.07 16.28
CA THR A 762 -10.34 -4.09 16.87
C THR A 762 -9.60 -2.77 17.05
N TYR A 763 -10.25 -1.77 17.65
CA TYR A 763 -9.56 -0.54 18.02
C TYR A 763 -8.35 -0.76 18.96
N ARG A 764 -8.31 -1.87 19.69
CA ARG A 764 -7.23 -2.14 20.66
C ARG A 764 -5.85 -2.32 20.00
N ASN A 765 -5.81 -2.94 18.81
CA ASN A 765 -4.59 -3.38 18.14
C ASN A 765 -4.54 -2.95 16.66
N LEU A 766 -5.09 -1.78 16.32
CA LEU A 766 -5.07 -1.25 14.94
C LEU A 766 -3.67 -1.17 14.33
N GLU A 767 -2.62 -1.03 15.16
CA GLU A 767 -1.22 -1.10 14.73
C GLU A 767 -0.90 -2.37 13.94
N VAL A 768 -1.60 -3.48 14.21
CA VAL A 768 -1.38 -4.75 13.50
C VAL A 768 -1.75 -4.60 12.02
N LEU A 769 -2.85 -3.91 11.69
CA LEU A 769 -3.24 -3.67 10.30
C LEU A 769 -2.24 -2.76 9.60
N ASP A 770 -1.89 -1.65 10.24
CA ASP A 770 -0.94 -0.67 9.72
C ASP A 770 0.43 -1.32 9.45
N ALA A 771 0.97 -2.05 10.43
CA ALA A 771 2.23 -2.78 10.29
C ALA A 771 2.16 -3.91 9.25
N TRP A 772 1.01 -4.59 9.09
CA TRP A 772 0.87 -5.67 8.11
C TRP A 772 0.91 -5.14 6.67
N LEU A 773 0.30 -3.98 6.42
CA LEU A 773 0.28 -3.29 5.13
C LEU A 773 1.58 -2.53 4.84
N ALA A 774 2.33 -2.15 5.87
CA ALA A 774 3.64 -1.51 5.72
C ALA A 774 4.73 -2.46 5.16
N ARG A 775 4.49 -3.78 5.09
CA ARG A 775 5.46 -4.74 4.55
C ARG A 775 5.50 -4.69 3.01
N PRO A 776 6.69 -4.76 2.37
CA PRO A 776 6.83 -4.60 0.92
C PRO A 776 5.94 -5.52 0.07
N GLN A 777 5.67 -6.76 0.51
CA GLN A 777 4.78 -7.69 -0.19
C GLN A 777 3.31 -7.25 -0.26
N ALA A 778 2.90 -6.31 0.60
CA ALA A 778 1.56 -5.76 0.61
C ALA A 778 1.47 -4.41 -0.15
N TRP A 779 2.60 -3.90 -0.66
CA TRP A 779 2.64 -2.63 -1.37
C TRP A 779 2.03 -2.76 -2.76
N PHE A 780 1.44 -1.68 -3.24
CA PHE A 780 1.03 -1.57 -4.63
C PHE A 780 2.28 -1.40 -5.50
N ASN A 781 2.48 -2.29 -6.48
CA ASN A 781 3.64 -2.35 -7.38
C ASN A 781 5.01 -2.34 -6.65
N GLY A 782 5.06 -2.72 -5.38
CA GLY A 782 6.30 -2.65 -4.59
C GLY A 782 6.79 -1.22 -4.31
N GLU A 783 5.95 -0.20 -4.52
CA GLU A 783 6.34 1.23 -4.38
C GLU A 783 5.80 1.87 -3.10
N ARG A 784 4.55 1.57 -2.72
CA ARG A 784 3.90 2.18 -1.57
C ARG A 784 2.92 1.27 -0.86
N PRO A 785 2.74 1.39 0.47
CA PRO A 785 1.66 0.72 1.19
C PRO A 785 0.29 1.00 0.57
N ARG A 786 -0.62 0.03 0.70
CA ARG A 786 -2.01 0.23 0.31
C ARG A 786 -2.74 1.05 1.35
N ARG A 787 -3.55 1.98 0.85
CA ARG A 787 -4.38 2.90 1.64
C ARG A 787 -5.41 2.14 2.47
N VAL A 788 -5.71 2.67 3.66
CA VAL A 788 -6.80 2.19 4.53
C VAL A 788 -7.76 3.33 4.85
N HIS A 789 -9.05 3.10 4.65
CA HIS A 789 -10.12 3.87 5.29
C HIS A 789 -10.87 2.97 6.28
N LEU A 790 -11.22 3.51 7.45
CA LEU A 790 -12.11 2.84 8.40
C LEU A 790 -13.53 3.31 8.10
N THR A 791 -14.30 2.48 7.41
CA THR A 791 -15.51 2.94 6.68
C THR A 791 -16.83 2.66 7.37
N GLU A 792 -16.83 1.77 8.36
CA GLU A 792 -18.01 1.38 9.11
C GLU A 792 -17.62 0.86 10.51
N GLN A 793 -17.74 1.71 11.53
CA GLN A 793 -17.44 1.31 12.90
C GLN A 793 -18.05 2.27 13.92
N GLY A 794 -18.42 1.75 15.09
CA GLY A 794 -18.99 2.54 16.18
C GLY A 794 -18.87 1.87 17.55
N LEU A 795 -19.09 2.66 18.60
CA LEU A 795 -19.01 2.21 19.99
C LEU A 795 -20.40 2.22 20.61
N ASN A 796 -20.84 1.09 21.17
CA ASN A 796 -22.20 0.96 21.70
C ASN A 796 -22.40 1.70 23.04
N SER A 797 -23.59 2.25 23.26
CA SER A 797 -24.07 2.67 24.58
C SER A 797 -25.18 1.71 25.05
N PRO A 798 -24.92 0.75 25.97
CA PRO A 798 -25.92 -0.25 26.39
C PRO A 798 -27.23 0.34 26.91
N SER A 799 -27.18 1.56 27.44
CA SER A 799 -28.32 2.42 27.76
C SER A 799 -27.92 3.90 27.61
N TYR A 800 -28.85 4.80 27.92
CA TYR A 800 -28.57 6.23 28.06
C TYR A 800 -28.26 6.66 29.50
N SER A 801 -27.87 5.71 30.36
CA SER A 801 -27.33 6.06 31.67
C SER A 801 -26.02 6.85 31.51
N GLU A 802 -25.74 7.72 32.48
CA GLU A 802 -24.52 8.53 32.49
C GLU A 802 -23.26 7.67 32.35
N SER A 803 -23.18 6.54 33.07
CA SER A 803 -22.03 5.64 33.00
C SER A 803 -21.84 5.00 31.63
N ASP A 804 -22.92 4.59 30.96
CA ASP A 804 -22.83 3.96 29.63
C ASP A 804 -22.43 4.98 28.56
N LEU A 805 -22.99 6.19 28.64
CA LEU A 805 -22.62 7.30 27.76
C LEU A 805 -21.16 7.73 27.96
N LEU A 806 -20.68 7.77 29.21
CA LEU A 806 -19.29 8.07 29.52
C LEU A 806 -18.34 6.97 29.01
N ASN A 807 -18.68 5.69 29.16
CA ASN A 807 -17.88 4.60 28.60
C ASN A 807 -17.80 4.67 27.07
N GLN A 808 -18.92 5.00 26.40
CA GLN A 808 -18.96 5.21 24.94
C GLN A 808 -18.01 6.34 24.53
N ALA A 809 -18.09 7.49 25.21
CA ALA A 809 -17.26 8.66 24.92
C ALA A 809 -15.77 8.42 25.24
N ALA A 810 -15.45 7.73 26.33
CA ALA A 810 -14.08 7.34 26.67
C ALA A 810 -13.50 6.35 25.65
N GLY A 811 -14.34 5.45 25.11
CA GLY A 811 -13.97 4.61 23.98
C GLY A 811 -13.53 5.43 22.78
N MET A 812 -14.28 6.47 22.41
CA MET A 812 -13.91 7.31 21.27
C MET A 812 -12.58 8.03 21.49
N ALA A 813 -12.34 8.55 22.69
CA ALA A 813 -11.05 9.14 23.06
C ALA A 813 -9.90 8.12 22.93
N TYR A 814 -10.09 6.90 23.44
CA TYR A 814 -9.13 5.80 23.29
C TYR A 814 -8.85 5.50 21.81
N VAL A 815 -9.88 5.32 20.99
CA VAL A 815 -9.74 5.03 19.56
C VAL A 815 -8.94 6.14 18.86
N TRP A 816 -9.24 7.41 19.12
CA TRP A 816 -8.56 8.49 18.44
C TRP A 816 -7.07 8.55 18.77
N HIS A 817 -6.72 8.40 20.05
CA HIS A 817 -5.32 8.37 20.46
C HIS A 817 -4.56 7.13 19.98
N LYS A 818 -5.25 6.03 19.63
CA LYS A 818 -4.67 4.88 18.93
C LYS A 818 -4.42 5.13 17.44
N LEU A 819 -5.24 5.96 16.79
CA LEU A 819 -5.06 6.32 15.38
C LEU A 819 -3.88 7.27 15.17
N GLU A 820 -3.53 8.06 16.18
CA GLU A 820 -2.38 8.98 16.15
C GLU A 820 -1.07 8.23 15.88
N GLY A 821 -0.49 8.45 14.70
CA GLY A 821 0.77 7.84 14.27
C GLY A 821 0.63 6.60 13.37
N LEU A 822 -0.60 6.22 13.00
CA LEU A 822 -0.84 5.21 11.95
C LEU A 822 -0.90 5.92 10.60
N ASP A 823 0.07 5.65 9.74
CA ASP A 823 0.29 6.37 8.48
C ASP A 823 -0.53 5.78 7.31
N THR A 824 -0.90 4.50 7.37
CA THR A 824 -1.70 3.87 6.30
C THR A 824 -3.20 4.17 6.42
N ILE A 825 -3.66 4.57 7.61
CA ILE A 825 -5.08 4.86 7.90
C ILE A 825 -5.38 6.35 7.70
N GLU A 826 -5.98 6.68 6.55
CA GLU A 826 -6.20 8.06 6.12
C GLU A 826 -7.54 8.66 6.59
N LEU A 827 -8.60 7.85 6.68
CA LEU A 827 -9.94 8.31 7.06
C LEU A 827 -10.62 7.37 8.06
N PHE A 828 -11.41 7.96 8.96
CA PHE A 828 -12.28 7.30 9.93
C PHE A 828 -13.71 7.79 9.78
N HIS A 829 -14.56 6.99 9.14
CA HIS A 829 -16.00 7.22 9.04
C HIS A 829 -16.75 6.61 10.23
N TYR A 830 -17.24 7.44 11.15
CA TYR A 830 -18.04 6.94 12.27
C TYR A 830 -19.41 6.45 11.76
N HIS A 831 -19.73 5.18 12.03
CA HIS A 831 -20.97 4.54 11.60
C HIS A 831 -21.69 3.83 12.75
N ASN A 832 -23.01 3.91 12.85
CA ASN A 832 -23.89 4.93 12.31
C ASN A 832 -23.90 6.10 13.31
N TRP A 833 -23.85 7.37 12.87
CA TRP A 833 -23.75 8.49 13.82
C TRP A 833 -25.06 8.91 14.49
N VAL A 834 -26.17 8.32 14.06
CA VAL A 834 -27.47 8.41 14.73
C VAL A 834 -27.89 6.99 15.12
N ASP A 835 -28.35 6.80 16.35
CA ASP A 835 -28.87 5.50 16.79
C ASP A 835 -29.98 5.00 15.84
N ASN A 836 -29.90 3.73 15.47
CA ASN A 836 -30.78 3.13 14.47
C ASN A 836 -31.30 1.78 14.97
N ARG A 837 -32.63 1.59 14.89
CA ARG A 837 -33.30 0.37 15.39
C ARG A 837 -32.92 -0.88 14.61
N HIS A 838 -32.40 -0.71 13.39
CA HIS A 838 -32.00 -1.80 12.51
C HIS A 838 -30.56 -2.29 12.74
N GLU A 839 -29.87 -1.79 13.77
CA GLU A 839 -28.49 -2.18 14.13
C GLU A 839 -28.45 -3.33 15.16
N GLY A 840 -29.37 -4.28 15.10
CA GLY A 840 -29.35 -5.45 16.01
C GLY A 840 -29.46 -5.11 17.52
N GLY A 841 -30.09 -3.98 17.85
CA GLY A 841 -30.24 -3.51 19.24
C GLY A 841 -29.09 -2.62 19.75
N LEU A 842 -28.10 -2.32 18.90
CA LEU A 842 -27.01 -1.40 19.24
C LEU A 842 -27.47 0.07 19.29
N ARG A 843 -26.84 0.86 20.15
CA ARG A 843 -26.97 2.32 20.25
C ARG A 843 -25.60 2.98 20.05
N ILE A 844 -25.06 2.81 18.86
CA ILE A 844 -23.71 3.27 18.48
C ILE A 844 -23.63 4.75 18.12
N GLY A 845 -24.77 5.41 17.93
CA GLY A 845 -24.85 6.80 17.47
C GLY A 845 -24.11 7.79 18.34
N LEU A 846 -23.61 8.84 17.70
CA LEU A 846 -23.24 10.10 18.35
C LEU A 846 -24.50 10.82 18.86
N ARG A 847 -25.64 10.57 18.22
CA ARG A 847 -26.96 11.05 18.61
C ARG A 847 -27.89 9.91 19.03
N ARG A 848 -28.84 10.23 19.90
CA ARG A 848 -29.96 9.35 20.28
C ARG A 848 -30.85 9.03 19.09
N PHE A 849 -31.82 8.14 19.29
CA PHE A 849 -32.79 7.80 18.25
C PHE A 849 -33.58 9.03 17.78
N PRO A 850 -34.01 9.06 16.51
CA PRO A 850 -34.91 10.11 16.01
C PRO A 850 -36.24 10.18 16.75
N ASP A 851 -36.68 9.05 17.32
CA ASP A 851 -37.95 8.88 18.03
C ASP A 851 -37.78 8.80 19.56
N ASP A 852 -36.62 9.16 20.10
CA ASP A 852 -36.42 9.18 21.55
C ASP A 852 -37.44 10.09 22.24
N GLU A 853 -38.13 9.58 23.26
CA GLU A 853 -39.26 10.30 23.88
C GLU A 853 -38.85 11.58 24.61
N ALA A 854 -37.62 11.63 25.13
CA ALA A 854 -37.14 12.73 25.95
C ALA A 854 -36.31 13.73 25.14
N GLU A 855 -35.38 13.22 24.32
CA GLU A 855 -34.44 14.01 23.55
C GLU A 855 -34.29 13.44 22.13
N PRO A 856 -35.28 13.62 21.24
CA PRO A 856 -35.18 13.23 19.83
C PRO A 856 -33.89 13.77 19.20
N LEU A 857 -33.08 12.87 18.60
CA LEU A 857 -31.77 13.23 18.01
C LEU A 857 -30.79 13.94 18.98
N GLY A 858 -31.00 13.79 20.29
CA GLY A 858 -30.17 14.41 21.32
C GLY A 858 -28.70 14.04 21.17
N LYS A 859 -27.81 15.03 21.31
CA LYS A 859 -26.37 14.85 21.25
C LYS A 859 -25.89 14.11 22.50
N LYS A 860 -25.24 12.97 22.32
CA LYS A 860 -24.60 12.22 23.43
C LYS A 860 -23.25 12.84 23.79
N PRO A 861 -22.67 12.54 24.96
CA PRO A 861 -21.31 12.98 25.32
C PRO A 861 -20.25 12.68 24.26
N ILE A 862 -20.32 11.51 23.61
CA ILE A 862 -19.41 11.12 22.51
C ILE A 862 -19.45 12.12 21.32
N TRP A 863 -20.58 12.79 21.06
CA TRP A 863 -20.69 13.79 20.00
C TRP A 863 -19.74 14.97 20.25
N TYR A 864 -19.66 15.44 21.51
CA TYR A 864 -18.78 16.54 21.88
C TYR A 864 -17.31 16.13 21.87
N VAL A 865 -17.01 14.88 22.25
CA VAL A 865 -15.67 14.30 22.06
C VAL A 865 -15.31 14.32 20.58
N TYR A 866 -16.12 13.69 19.71
CA TYR A 866 -15.86 13.60 18.27
C TYR A 866 -15.72 14.97 17.60
N GLN A 867 -16.52 15.96 18.01
CA GLN A 867 -16.38 17.35 17.58
C GLN A 867 -14.99 17.92 17.91
N ALA A 868 -14.48 17.68 19.12
CA ALA A 868 -13.24 18.27 19.60
C ALA A 868 -11.97 17.58 19.09
N LEU A 869 -12.06 16.34 18.59
CA LEU A 869 -10.92 15.62 18.00
C LEU A 869 -10.32 16.40 16.81
N GLU A 870 -8.99 16.37 16.69
CA GLU A 870 -8.20 17.13 15.72
C GLU A 870 -8.37 18.66 15.81
N THR A 871 -8.67 19.16 17.01
CA THR A 871 -8.72 20.61 17.30
C THR A 871 -7.93 20.91 18.57
N ASP A 872 -7.66 22.19 18.83
CA ASP A 872 -7.01 22.66 20.06
C ASP A 872 -7.76 22.26 21.34
N ARG A 873 -9.03 21.84 21.24
CA ARG A 873 -9.86 21.37 22.37
C ARG A 873 -9.75 19.86 22.63
N GLN A 874 -9.04 19.10 21.80
CA GLN A 874 -8.98 17.64 21.93
C GLN A 874 -8.50 17.22 23.32
N ALA A 875 -7.39 17.79 23.81
CA ALA A 875 -6.81 17.42 25.10
C ALA A 875 -7.77 17.67 26.28
N GLU A 876 -8.49 18.78 26.28
CA GLU A 876 -9.52 19.08 27.29
C GLU A 876 -10.69 18.09 27.18
N ALA A 877 -11.18 17.85 25.96
CA ALA A 877 -12.35 17.01 25.72
C ALA A 877 -12.09 15.52 25.99
N THR A 878 -10.85 15.04 25.94
CA THR A 878 -10.50 13.64 26.20
C THR A 878 -9.93 13.39 27.60
N ALA A 879 -9.57 14.42 28.37
CA ALA A 879 -8.92 14.27 29.68
C ALA A 879 -9.68 13.35 30.67
N PHE A 880 -11.02 13.45 30.70
CA PHE A 880 -11.86 12.61 31.59
C PHE A 880 -11.70 11.10 31.32
N ALA A 881 -11.34 10.74 30.08
CA ALA A 881 -11.28 9.35 29.66
C ALA A 881 -10.10 8.60 30.29
N LEU A 882 -9.03 9.28 30.71
CA LEU A 882 -7.89 8.68 31.40
C LEU A 882 -8.34 7.91 32.65
N ASP A 883 -9.18 8.54 33.48
CA ASP A 883 -9.75 7.93 34.69
C ASP A 883 -10.72 6.78 34.37
N VAL A 884 -11.54 6.93 33.33
CA VAL A 884 -12.51 5.89 32.91
C VAL A 884 -11.81 4.65 32.37
N ILE A 885 -10.73 4.84 31.60
CA ILE A 885 -9.93 3.78 31.00
C ILE A 885 -9.04 3.13 32.07
N GLY A 886 -8.53 3.92 33.03
CA GLY A 886 -7.62 3.51 34.09
C GLY A 886 -6.15 3.65 33.72
N ILE A 887 -5.80 4.71 32.98
CA ILE A 887 -4.42 5.05 32.57
C ILE A 887 -4.06 6.45 33.09
N GLY A 888 -2.77 6.69 33.33
CA GLY A 888 -2.26 8.00 33.76
C GLY A 888 -1.90 8.91 32.60
N ASP A 889 -1.51 8.34 31.46
CA ASP A 889 -1.10 9.09 30.27
C ASP A 889 -1.41 8.34 28.96
N TRP A 890 -1.68 9.08 27.88
CA TRP A 890 -1.99 8.50 26.56
C TRP A 890 -0.81 7.72 25.94
N SER A 891 0.43 7.96 26.36
CA SER A 891 1.58 7.17 25.89
C SER A 891 1.49 5.69 26.29
N GLU A 892 0.74 5.34 27.33
CA GLU A 892 0.57 3.96 27.79
C GLU A 892 -0.12 3.05 26.75
N ILE A 893 -0.83 3.63 25.77
CA ILE A 893 -1.58 2.88 24.75
C ILE A 893 -0.94 2.91 23.35
N LYS A 894 0.14 3.70 23.17
CA LYS A 894 0.79 3.98 21.86
C LYS A 894 1.90 3.00 21.45
N SER A 895 2.15 1.94 22.22
CA SER A 895 3.34 1.08 22.00
C SER A 895 3.08 -0.41 22.28
N LEU A 896 2.21 -1.04 21.50
CA LEU A 896 2.24 -2.49 21.43
C LEU A 896 3.21 -2.91 20.31
N PRO A 897 4.44 -3.38 20.60
CA PRO A 897 5.33 -3.88 19.55
C PRO A 897 4.66 -5.06 18.87
N VAL A 898 4.32 -4.89 17.57
CA VAL A 898 3.73 -5.96 16.77
C VAL A 898 4.79 -7.03 16.58
N ARG A 899 4.49 -8.25 17.03
CA ARG A 899 5.41 -9.38 16.91
C ARG A 899 5.11 -10.12 15.61
N ALA A 900 6.04 -10.11 14.67
CA ALA A 900 6.12 -11.16 13.66
C ALA A 900 6.57 -12.45 14.39
N ARG A 901 5.80 -13.53 14.26
CA ARG A 901 6.22 -14.84 14.77
C ARG A 901 7.04 -15.56 13.73
#